data_AF-A0A2D9JA28-F1
#
_entry.id   AF-A0A2D9JA28-F1
#
_cell.length_a   1.000
_cell.length_b   1.000
_cell.length_c   1.000
_cell.angle_alpha   90.00
_cell.angle_beta   90.00
_cell.angle_gamma   90.00
#
_symmetry.space_group_name_H-M   'P 1'
#
loop_
_entity.id
_entity.type
_entity.pdbx_description
1 polymer ?
#
loop_
_entity_poly.entity_id
_entity_poly.type
_entity_poly.pdbx_seq_one_letter_code
_entity_poly.pdbx_strand_id
1 'polypeptide(L)'
;MDVSRLNRRCLRWCVLTFVLVAAFGWNAPRVVAAGSSKYAHSDSDKRFLHHIDLYDRNNRKISPDSTEPYSVEKTCGRCHDFETISHGWHFNAFASEVERQRSNAVAQAASQAETDETATQPESPEHSEADAEHTEDEDVRSDGRPGEPWIWTDARTGTQLPLAYRDWEGRFSPSEIGITTHEMTQKFGARIPGGGAAANWDPKSAELADESSEPTRWPLTGSLEIDCMACHAKSGAYDFERRRETIEDENFAWAPTAAIRIGEVSGSVSRMKAGVDLEDEKVQAKLPKVQYDDRRFGIDGTVFFDLVRVPENNSCYQCHSQRTVSDSGIDARWNHDQDVHLRAGMKCVDCHRNGIDHQTVRGFEGEQHPAGVSATTLSCRGCHMGVSELAGDAHAHGQDDPLSLTQIAFRAGRLGSPFPKHEGLPPVHFEKLSCTACHSGPIPDEKAIGMMTSLAHGLGEKGHRSGLELPSIQGPVFAKADSNGLVTPHRAMWPAYWGKLVDGKVVPLPPEEVYTNTRRALRVRKDFIEELSEKGREEFDEKVAGALAAIEKTMEVEQAVYVSTGLVFARGDEEDSLIEVEVENRDAIEMVRWPMAHNVRPAGWALGATGCLECHSDDGLVFTSTVTPKGPAPVTAEPINMASIQGLDEATRLEWNQLFGGRKMFKVLTATSLILLLLAVAGSCLPTVRSRIE
;
A
#
# COMPACT_ATOMS: atom_id res chain seq x y z
N MET A 1 25.52 -65.68 -34.12
CA MET A 1 24.43 -65.20 -35.00
C MET A 1 24.01 -63.84 -34.47
N ASP A 2 24.12 -62.87 -35.34
CA ASP A 2 24.05 -61.43 -35.14
C ASP A 2 22.59 -60.97 -35.26
N VAL A 3 22.05 -60.31 -34.23
CA VAL A 3 20.78 -59.58 -34.30
C VAL A 3 21.06 -58.12 -33.98
N SER A 4 21.86 -57.51 -34.85
CA SER A 4 21.83 -56.08 -35.10
C SER A 4 20.56 -55.75 -35.90
N ARG A 5 19.88 -54.67 -35.47
CA ARG A 5 18.72 -53.96 -36.05
C ARG A 5 17.48 -53.97 -35.15
N LEU A 6 17.57 -53.31 -34.00
CA LEU A 6 16.43 -52.54 -33.49
C LEU A 6 16.94 -51.26 -32.80
N ASN A 7 16.40 -50.14 -33.26
CA ASN A 7 16.34 -48.83 -32.58
C ASN A 7 17.60 -47.97 -32.37
N ARG A 8 18.25 -47.58 -33.48
CA ARG A 8 18.96 -46.28 -33.57
C ARG A 8 18.03 -45.06 -33.67
N ARG A 9 16.70 -45.25 -33.82
CA ARG A 9 15.71 -44.16 -33.88
C ARG A 9 15.23 -43.69 -32.50
N CYS A 10 15.10 -44.58 -31.50
CA CYS A 10 14.79 -44.17 -30.11
C CYS A 10 15.89 -43.30 -29.49
N LEU A 11 17.16 -43.62 -29.76
CA LEU A 11 18.29 -42.89 -29.15
C LEU A 11 18.44 -41.47 -29.70
N ARG A 12 18.01 -41.21 -30.95
CA ARG A 12 18.00 -39.86 -31.54
C ARG A 12 16.85 -39.00 -31.06
N TRP A 13 15.69 -39.59 -30.74
CA TRP A 13 14.58 -38.86 -30.13
C TRP A 13 14.89 -38.48 -28.68
N CYS A 14 15.43 -39.40 -27.86
CA CYS A 14 15.80 -39.06 -26.48
C CYS A 14 16.89 -37.98 -26.38
N VAL A 15 17.83 -37.90 -27.33
CA VAL A 15 18.88 -36.87 -27.33
C VAL A 15 18.36 -35.52 -27.83
N LEU A 16 17.42 -35.47 -28.78
CA LEU A 16 16.81 -34.20 -29.19
C LEU A 16 15.88 -33.61 -28.12
N THR A 17 15.15 -34.46 -27.37
CA THR A 17 14.32 -33.99 -26.25
C THR A 17 15.18 -33.49 -25.09
N PHE A 18 16.35 -34.09 -24.84
CA PHE A 18 17.27 -33.60 -23.81
C PHE A 18 17.98 -32.28 -24.18
N VAL A 19 18.22 -32.03 -25.47
CA VAL A 19 18.83 -30.77 -25.93
C VAL A 19 17.81 -29.63 -26.00
N LEU A 20 16.54 -29.91 -26.29
CA LEU A 20 15.48 -28.89 -26.26
C LEU A 20 15.06 -28.49 -24.83
N VAL A 21 15.12 -29.43 -23.86
CA VAL A 21 14.90 -29.11 -22.44
C VAL A 21 16.09 -28.34 -21.82
N ALA A 22 17.31 -28.50 -22.36
CA ALA A 22 18.46 -27.73 -21.93
C ALA A 22 18.52 -26.31 -22.53
N ALA A 23 17.82 -26.06 -23.65
CA ALA A 23 17.73 -24.74 -24.28
C ALA A 23 16.58 -23.90 -23.71
N PHE A 24 15.49 -24.52 -23.27
CA PHE A 24 14.46 -23.89 -22.43
C PHE A 24 14.82 -24.04 -20.95
N GLY A 25 16.01 -23.58 -20.59
CA GLY A 25 16.37 -23.34 -19.20
C GLY A 25 15.40 -22.33 -18.62
N TRP A 26 14.36 -22.83 -17.95
CA TRP A 26 13.46 -22.10 -17.07
C TRP A 26 14.22 -20.98 -16.37
N ASN A 27 13.78 -19.73 -16.59
CA ASN A 27 14.14 -18.59 -15.77
C ASN A 27 13.55 -18.76 -14.36
N ALA A 28 14.04 -19.74 -13.61
CA ALA A 28 13.83 -19.74 -12.17
C ALA A 28 14.58 -18.52 -11.61
N PRO A 29 13.93 -17.63 -10.83
CA PRO A 29 14.59 -16.47 -10.27
C PRO A 29 15.79 -16.93 -9.44
N ARG A 30 16.99 -16.58 -9.92
CA ARG A 30 18.23 -16.84 -9.17
C ARG A 30 18.21 -15.98 -7.93
N VAL A 31 18.02 -16.60 -6.77
CA VAL A 31 18.45 -15.99 -5.51
C VAL A 31 19.97 -15.89 -5.59
N VAL A 32 20.47 -14.69 -5.87
CA VAL A 32 21.90 -14.39 -5.96
C VAL A 32 22.52 -14.74 -4.61
N ALA A 33 23.43 -15.73 -4.58
CA ALA A 33 24.16 -16.07 -3.37
C ALA A 33 24.98 -14.86 -2.91
N ALA A 34 25.08 -14.61 -1.60
CA ALA A 34 25.80 -13.46 -1.04
C ALA A 34 27.25 -13.33 -1.57
N GLY A 35 27.88 -14.45 -1.97
CA GLY A 35 29.24 -14.49 -2.51
C GLY A 35 29.42 -14.06 -3.98
N SER A 36 28.36 -13.76 -4.74
CA SER A 36 28.47 -13.28 -6.13
C SER A 36 28.33 -11.76 -6.30
N SER A 37 28.17 -11.02 -5.20
CA SER A 37 28.15 -9.56 -5.22
C SER A 37 29.56 -9.01 -5.46
N LYS A 38 29.70 -8.02 -6.35
CA LYS A 38 30.94 -7.23 -6.50
C LYS A 38 31.21 -6.33 -5.28
N TYR A 39 30.22 -6.14 -4.42
CA TYR A 39 30.31 -5.27 -3.25
C TYR A 39 30.82 -6.03 -2.02
N ALA A 40 31.69 -5.37 -1.26
CA ALA A 40 32.17 -5.91 0.01
C ALA A 40 31.03 -6.02 1.03
N HIS A 41 31.03 -7.09 1.82
CA HIS A 41 30.06 -7.31 2.89
C HIS A 41 30.76 -7.76 4.17
N SER A 42 30.11 -7.51 5.31
CA SER A 42 30.51 -8.05 6.61
C SER A 42 29.51 -9.12 7.01
N ASP A 43 29.98 -10.36 7.18
CA ASP A 43 29.16 -11.49 7.67
C ASP A 43 29.00 -11.49 9.20
N SER A 44 29.44 -10.42 9.88
CA SER A 44 29.28 -10.31 11.33
C SER A 44 27.89 -9.80 11.69
N ASP A 45 27.30 -10.39 12.73
CA ASP A 45 26.13 -9.79 13.39
C ASP A 45 26.47 -8.51 14.16
N LYS A 46 27.75 -8.23 14.40
CA LYS A 46 28.19 -6.94 14.90
C LYS A 46 28.06 -5.90 13.80
N ARG A 47 27.57 -4.72 14.19
CA ARG A 47 27.52 -3.55 13.33
C ARG A 47 28.89 -3.19 12.74
N PHE A 48 28.94 -3.02 11.41
CA PHE A 48 30.06 -2.41 10.71
C PHE A 48 30.04 -0.89 10.86
N LEU A 49 31.18 -0.30 11.18
CA LEU A 49 31.32 1.16 11.34
C LEU A 49 31.67 1.79 9.99
N HIS A 50 30.79 2.64 9.49
CA HIS A 50 30.98 3.30 8.19
C HIS A 50 31.73 4.61 8.37
N HIS A 51 32.98 4.65 7.92
CA HIS A 51 33.76 5.86 7.69
C HIS A 51 34.01 5.95 6.20
N ILE A 52 33.29 6.86 5.52
CA ILE A 52 33.28 6.91 4.05
C ILE A 52 33.45 8.32 3.54
N ASP A 53 34.02 8.45 2.35
CA ASP A 53 34.05 9.71 1.61
C ASP A 53 32.65 10.06 1.11
N LEU A 54 32.30 11.35 1.19
CA LEU A 54 31.06 11.88 0.62
C LEU A 54 31.27 12.36 -0.82
N TYR A 55 30.24 12.21 -1.66
CA TYR A 55 30.25 12.68 -3.04
C TYR A 55 28.96 13.43 -3.38
N ASP A 56 29.08 14.47 -4.21
CA ASP A 56 27.92 15.18 -4.79
C ASP A 56 27.33 14.41 -5.98
N ARG A 57 26.23 14.91 -6.55
CA ARG A 57 25.56 14.32 -7.72
C ARG A 57 26.46 14.24 -8.97
N ASN A 58 27.44 15.15 -9.08
CA ASN A 58 28.40 15.21 -10.17
C ASN A 58 29.63 14.31 -9.90
N ASN A 59 29.54 13.44 -8.89
CA ASN A 59 30.57 12.52 -8.47
C ASN A 59 31.87 13.20 -8.00
N ARG A 60 31.78 14.45 -7.51
CA ARG A 60 32.90 15.19 -6.91
C ARG A 60 32.95 14.90 -5.42
N LYS A 61 34.16 14.68 -4.90
CA LYS A 61 34.37 14.45 -3.46
C LYS A 61 34.00 15.71 -2.68
N ILE A 62 33.22 15.53 -1.61
CA ILE A 62 32.81 16.58 -0.70
C ILE A 62 33.85 16.71 0.42
N SER A 63 34.15 17.97 0.72
CA SER A 63 35.00 18.40 1.83
C SER A 63 34.22 19.41 2.67
N PRO A 64 34.73 19.84 3.84
CA PRO A 64 34.05 20.84 4.64
C PRO A 64 33.82 22.18 3.91
N ASP A 65 34.67 22.52 2.94
CA ASP A 65 34.55 23.74 2.12
C ASP A 65 33.57 23.60 0.92
N SER A 66 33.02 22.40 0.70
CA SER A 66 32.08 22.15 -0.40
C SER A 66 30.71 22.77 -0.10
N THR A 67 29.99 23.18 -1.14
CA THR A 67 28.66 23.82 -0.99
C THR A 67 27.51 23.04 -1.60
N GLU A 68 27.82 22.01 -2.40
CA GLU A 68 26.83 21.12 -3.01
C GLU A 68 26.42 20.03 -2.01
N PRO A 69 25.16 19.57 -2.04
CA PRO A 69 24.70 18.49 -1.15
C PRO A 69 25.32 17.16 -1.53
N TYR A 70 25.39 16.24 -0.55
CA TYR A 70 25.85 14.89 -0.85
C TYR A 70 24.74 14.09 -1.55
N SER A 71 25.12 13.32 -2.55
CA SER A 71 24.27 12.36 -3.25
C SER A 71 24.40 11.01 -2.57
N VAL A 72 23.27 10.43 -2.18
CA VAL A 72 23.22 9.09 -1.59
C VAL A 72 23.59 8.06 -2.67
N GLU A 73 23.14 8.26 -3.90
CA GLU A 73 23.51 7.40 -5.02
C GLU A 73 25.03 7.37 -5.24
N LYS A 74 25.67 8.55 -5.36
CA LYS A 74 27.12 8.62 -5.63
C LYS A 74 27.99 8.32 -4.41
N THR A 75 27.43 8.38 -3.20
CA THR A 75 28.15 8.05 -1.95
C THR A 75 27.97 6.57 -1.59
N CYS A 76 26.73 6.15 -1.34
CA CYS A 76 26.41 4.79 -0.88
C CYS A 76 26.41 3.77 -2.03
N GLY A 77 26.03 4.16 -3.25
CA GLY A 77 26.00 3.28 -4.43
C GLY A 77 27.39 2.79 -4.88
N ARG A 78 28.46 3.35 -4.32
CA ARG A 78 29.83 2.83 -4.49
C ARG A 78 30.05 1.51 -3.75
N CYS A 79 29.32 1.29 -2.66
CA CYS A 79 29.45 0.14 -1.78
C CYS A 79 28.20 -0.75 -1.75
N HIS A 80 27.08 -0.29 -2.31
CA HIS A 80 25.82 -1.01 -2.34
C HIS A 80 25.20 -1.02 -3.73
N ASP A 81 24.42 -2.07 -4.02
CA ASP A 81 23.69 -2.22 -5.27
C ASP A 81 22.49 -1.27 -5.34
N PHE A 82 22.75 -0.01 -5.65
CA PHE A 82 21.73 1.05 -5.64
C PHE A 82 20.61 0.77 -6.64
N GLU A 83 20.94 0.21 -7.80
CA GLU A 83 19.97 -0.20 -8.82
C GLU A 83 19.02 -1.25 -8.24
N THR A 84 19.52 -2.33 -7.66
CA THR A 84 18.67 -3.34 -7.03
C THR A 84 17.84 -2.76 -5.89
N ILE A 85 18.42 -1.90 -5.05
CA ILE A 85 17.71 -1.22 -3.96
C ILE A 85 16.54 -0.37 -4.51
N SER A 86 16.73 0.37 -5.61
CA SER A 86 15.73 1.30 -6.12
C SER A 86 14.41 0.67 -6.57
N HIS A 87 14.37 -0.65 -6.74
CA HIS A 87 13.18 -1.39 -7.12
C HIS A 87 12.30 -1.78 -5.93
N GLY A 88 12.76 -1.58 -4.69
CA GLY A 88 11.99 -1.91 -3.48
C GLY A 88 10.70 -1.10 -3.33
N TRP A 89 9.70 -1.69 -2.68
CA TRP A 89 8.34 -1.13 -2.54
C TRP A 89 8.27 0.29 -1.94
N HIS A 90 9.20 0.65 -1.06
CA HIS A 90 9.24 2.01 -0.48
C HIS A 90 9.85 3.05 -1.42
N PHE A 91 10.65 2.63 -2.39
CA PHE A 91 11.37 3.52 -3.31
C PHE A 91 10.65 3.67 -4.65
N ASN A 92 9.76 2.75 -5.01
CA ASN A 92 8.89 2.85 -6.18
C ASN A 92 7.47 3.35 -5.83
N ALA A 93 7.33 4.08 -4.74
CA ALA A 93 6.05 4.55 -4.20
C ALA A 93 5.19 5.33 -5.21
N PHE A 94 5.83 6.05 -6.15
CA PHE A 94 5.22 6.81 -7.25
C PHE A 94 5.37 6.11 -8.61
N ALA A 95 5.26 4.78 -8.65
CA ALA A 95 5.32 4.01 -9.88
C ALA A 95 4.46 2.75 -9.79
N SER A 96 3.93 2.29 -10.93
CA SER A 96 3.40 0.94 -11.10
C SER A 96 4.49 -0.02 -11.58
N GLU A 97 4.43 -1.27 -11.12
CA GLU A 97 5.24 -2.35 -11.70
C GLU A 97 4.77 -2.67 -13.11
N VAL A 98 3.45 -2.71 -13.31
CA VAL A 98 2.80 -3.02 -14.59
C VAL A 98 3.17 -1.98 -15.65
N GLU A 99 3.06 -0.69 -15.32
CA GLU A 99 3.45 0.39 -16.25
C GLU A 99 4.93 0.32 -16.63
N ARG A 100 5.79 -0.02 -15.67
CA ARG A 100 7.23 -0.17 -15.92
C ARG A 100 7.54 -1.38 -16.79
N GLN A 101 6.90 -2.52 -16.54
CA GLN A 101 7.03 -3.71 -17.37
C GLN A 101 6.57 -3.45 -18.80
N ARG A 102 5.43 -2.76 -18.97
CA ARG A 102 4.95 -2.30 -20.28
C ARG A 102 5.96 -1.38 -20.97
N SER A 103 6.48 -0.38 -20.26
CA SER A 103 7.47 0.57 -20.81
C SER A 103 8.76 -0.13 -21.24
N ASN A 104 9.26 -1.08 -20.45
CA ASN A 104 10.44 -1.86 -20.78
C ASN A 104 10.23 -2.78 -21.98
N ALA A 105 9.05 -3.42 -22.09
CA ALA A 105 8.71 -4.24 -23.25
C ALA A 105 8.66 -3.40 -24.54
N VAL A 106 8.08 -2.18 -24.47
CA VAL A 106 8.08 -1.22 -25.59
C VAL A 106 9.50 -0.77 -25.96
N ALA A 107 10.33 -0.43 -24.97
CA ALA A 107 11.72 -0.04 -25.21
C ALA A 107 12.56 -1.19 -25.81
N GLN A 108 12.33 -2.43 -25.35
CA GLN A 108 12.97 -3.62 -25.91
C GLN A 108 12.52 -3.88 -27.35
N ALA A 109 11.21 -3.76 -27.63
CA ALA A 109 10.67 -3.88 -28.98
C ALA A 109 11.22 -2.80 -29.93
N ALA A 110 11.36 -1.55 -29.45
CA ALA A 110 11.98 -0.46 -30.22
C ALA A 110 13.46 -0.73 -30.52
N SER A 111 14.21 -1.26 -29.53
CA SER A 111 15.62 -1.63 -29.73
C SER A 111 15.80 -2.83 -30.68
N GLN A 112 14.85 -3.77 -30.70
CA GLN A 112 14.87 -4.92 -31.61
C GLN A 112 14.55 -4.49 -33.05
N ALA A 113 13.62 -3.55 -33.23
CA ALA A 113 13.32 -2.96 -34.54
C ALA A 113 14.52 -2.20 -35.14
N GLU A 114 15.32 -1.50 -34.33
CA GLU A 114 16.56 -0.85 -34.79
C GLU A 114 17.67 -1.85 -35.15
N THR A 115 17.69 -3.04 -34.54
CA THR A 115 18.66 -4.09 -34.90
C THR A 115 18.31 -4.86 -36.17
N ASP A 116 17.02 -4.96 -36.53
CA ASP A 116 16.58 -5.67 -37.74
C ASP A 116 16.75 -4.86 -39.03
N GLU A 117 16.91 -3.52 -38.97
CA GLU A 117 17.24 -2.71 -40.15
C GLU A 117 18.69 -2.89 -40.66
N THR A 118 19.53 -3.66 -39.96
CA THR A 118 20.90 -3.99 -40.43
C THR A 118 21.08 -5.44 -40.92
N ALA A 119 20.00 -6.24 -41.01
CA ALA A 119 20.06 -7.59 -41.55
C ALA A 119 19.47 -7.68 -42.97
N THR A 120 20.37 -7.90 -43.93
CA THR A 120 20.15 -8.18 -45.35
C THR A 120 18.91 -9.05 -45.65
N GLN A 121 18.11 -8.65 -46.65
CA GLN A 121 17.01 -9.43 -47.23
C GLN A 121 17.42 -10.88 -47.58
N PRO A 122 16.49 -11.84 -47.47
CA PRO A 122 15.94 -12.40 -48.70
C PRO A 122 14.43 -12.76 -48.67
N GLU A 123 13.83 -12.59 -49.85
CA GLU A 123 12.71 -13.31 -50.49
C GLU A 123 11.49 -13.81 -49.69
N SER A 124 10.33 -13.31 -50.10
CA SER A 124 8.96 -13.76 -49.81
C SER A 124 8.69 -15.24 -50.13
N PRO A 125 7.77 -15.90 -49.38
CA PRO A 125 6.52 -16.32 -50.02
C PRO A 125 5.25 -16.14 -49.16
N GLU A 126 4.13 -16.22 -49.87
CA GLU A 126 2.75 -15.93 -49.48
C GLU A 126 2.09 -16.92 -48.49
N HIS A 127 1.01 -16.41 -47.86
CA HIS A 127 -0.15 -17.09 -47.23
C HIS A 127 0.00 -17.76 -45.86
N SER A 128 -0.58 -17.14 -44.82
CA SER A 128 -1.89 -17.55 -44.25
C SER A 128 -2.34 -16.62 -43.12
N GLU A 129 -3.51 -15.99 -43.28
CA GLU A 129 -4.31 -15.42 -42.20
C GLU A 129 -5.01 -16.58 -41.45
N ALA A 130 -4.45 -16.99 -40.32
CA ALA A 130 -5.11 -17.73 -39.23
C ALA A 130 -4.05 -17.89 -38.13
N ASP A 131 -4.49 -17.93 -36.86
CA ASP A 131 -3.67 -18.10 -35.66
C ASP A 131 -3.19 -16.80 -34.99
N ALA A 132 -4.12 -15.86 -34.81
CA ALA A 132 -4.14 -15.02 -33.62
C ALA A 132 -4.81 -15.80 -32.47
N GLU A 133 -4.17 -16.89 -32.04
CA GLU A 133 -4.57 -17.62 -30.83
C GLU A 133 -3.65 -17.17 -29.69
N HIS A 134 -4.27 -16.65 -28.62
CA HIS A 134 -3.76 -16.46 -27.27
C HIS A 134 -2.28 -16.81 -27.06
N THR A 135 -1.40 -15.82 -27.18
CA THR A 135 -0.19 -15.80 -26.37
C THR A 135 -0.64 -15.52 -24.94
N GLU A 136 -0.68 -16.56 -24.11
CA GLU A 136 -0.80 -16.44 -22.66
C GLU A 136 0.20 -15.38 -22.17
N ASP A 137 -0.31 -14.40 -21.40
CA ASP A 137 0.46 -13.34 -20.77
C ASP A 137 1.74 -13.91 -20.13
N GLU A 138 2.91 -13.49 -20.63
CA GLU A 138 4.15 -13.61 -19.87
C GLU A 138 4.01 -12.80 -18.57
N ASP A 139 3.65 -13.49 -17.49
CA ASP A 139 3.89 -13.18 -16.05
C ASP A 139 4.03 -11.67 -15.72
N VAL A 140 3.02 -10.86 -16.11
CA VAL A 140 2.93 -9.46 -15.67
C VAL A 140 2.79 -9.48 -14.16
N ARG A 141 3.80 -8.95 -13.46
CA ARG A 141 3.77 -8.88 -12.00
C ARG A 141 2.66 -7.93 -11.62
N SER A 142 1.60 -8.47 -11.02
CA SER A 142 0.51 -7.64 -10.53
C SER A 142 1.04 -6.62 -9.52
N ASP A 143 0.42 -5.44 -9.48
CA ASP A 143 0.67 -4.38 -8.49
C ASP A 143 0.28 -4.81 -7.05
N GLY A 144 -0.08 -6.08 -6.86
CA GLY A 144 -0.37 -6.72 -5.59
C GLY A 144 -1.69 -6.24 -4.98
N ARG A 145 -1.93 -6.71 -3.75
CA ARG A 145 -3.13 -6.33 -2.96
C ARG A 145 -3.19 -4.80 -2.77
N PRO A 146 -4.37 -4.15 -2.83
CA PRO A 146 -4.48 -2.73 -2.56
C PRO A 146 -3.87 -2.28 -1.23
N GLY A 147 -3.14 -1.16 -1.27
CA GLY A 147 -2.58 -0.46 -0.11
C GLY A 147 -3.36 0.81 0.24
N GLU A 148 -2.86 1.55 1.23
CA GLU A 148 -3.35 2.91 1.50
C GLU A 148 -3.09 3.79 0.27
N PRO A 149 -4.12 4.47 -0.27
CA PRO A 149 -3.91 5.39 -1.39
C PRO A 149 -3.18 6.65 -0.95
N TRP A 150 -2.59 7.36 -1.91
CA TRP A 150 -2.11 8.72 -1.69
C TRP A 150 -3.31 9.66 -1.67
N ILE A 151 -3.72 10.13 -0.51
CA ILE A 151 -4.95 10.94 -0.42
C ILE A 151 -4.56 12.42 -0.51
N TRP A 152 -4.83 13.04 -1.67
CA TRP A 152 -4.62 14.47 -1.86
C TRP A 152 -5.71 15.24 -1.14
N THR A 153 -5.32 15.95 -0.09
CA THR A 153 -6.24 16.80 0.67
C THR A 153 -6.02 18.28 0.41
N ASP A 154 -7.12 19.01 0.27
CA ASP A 154 -7.12 20.48 0.30
C ASP A 154 -8.31 20.97 1.14
N ALA A 155 -7.98 21.49 2.32
CA ALA A 155 -8.97 22.02 3.26
C ALA A 155 -9.71 23.23 2.69
N ARG A 156 -9.17 23.95 1.71
CA ARG A 156 -9.80 25.16 1.13
C ARG A 156 -10.92 24.83 0.16
N THR A 157 -10.90 23.62 -0.42
CA THR A 157 -11.84 23.16 -1.44
C THR A 157 -12.63 21.93 -1.01
N GLY A 158 -12.42 21.43 0.21
CA GLY A 158 -13.04 20.18 0.68
C GLY A 158 -12.55 18.95 -0.10
N THR A 159 -11.35 18.98 -0.66
CA THR A 159 -10.84 17.84 -1.42
C THR A 159 -10.22 16.77 -0.51
N GLN A 160 -10.58 15.51 -0.74
CA GLN A 160 -9.92 14.29 -0.28
C GLN A 160 -9.94 13.27 -1.44
N LEU A 161 -8.96 13.38 -2.33
CA LEU A 161 -8.89 12.64 -3.59
C LEU A 161 -7.92 11.45 -3.45
N PRO A 162 -8.40 10.20 -3.53
CA PRO A 162 -7.56 9.01 -3.43
C PRO A 162 -6.80 8.77 -4.75
N LEU A 163 -5.48 8.78 -4.68
CA LEU A 163 -4.58 8.61 -5.82
C LEU A 163 -3.78 7.31 -5.72
N ALA A 164 -3.51 6.70 -6.87
CA ALA A 164 -2.58 5.58 -7.00
C ALA A 164 -2.02 5.54 -8.42
N TYR A 165 -0.70 5.33 -8.55
CA TYR A 165 -0.10 4.96 -9.83
C TYR A 165 -0.39 3.51 -10.22
N ARG A 166 -0.99 2.73 -9.30
CA ARG A 166 -1.34 1.33 -9.48
C ARG A 166 -2.81 1.24 -9.82
N ASP A 167 -3.16 0.34 -10.72
CA ASP A 167 -4.54 0.13 -11.17
C ASP A 167 -5.36 -0.61 -10.10
N TRP A 168 -5.83 0.17 -9.12
CA TRP A 168 -6.66 -0.28 -8.02
C TRP A 168 -7.98 0.49 -8.04
N GLU A 169 -9.10 -0.24 -7.94
CA GLU A 169 -10.46 0.29 -8.00
C GLU A 169 -10.68 1.51 -7.08
N GLY A 170 -11.39 2.53 -7.58
CA GLY A 170 -11.72 3.74 -6.81
C GLY A 170 -10.53 4.66 -6.49
N ARG A 171 -9.41 4.54 -7.21
CA ARG A 171 -8.28 5.48 -7.14
C ARG A 171 -7.97 6.03 -8.52
N PHE A 172 -7.41 7.23 -8.54
CA PHE A 172 -7.08 7.92 -9.78
C PHE A 172 -5.57 7.97 -9.99
N SER A 173 -5.14 7.74 -11.23
CA SER A 173 -3.73 7.93 -11.62
C SER A 173 -3.39 9.42 -11.60
N PRO A 174 -2.40 9.88 -10.81
CA PRO A 174 -2.02 11.30 -10.77
C PRO A 174 -1.74 11.88 -12.16
N SER A 175 -1.01 11.14 -13.00
CA SER A 175 -0.62 11.62 -14.34
C SER A 175 -1.81 11.75 -15.29
N GLU A 176 -2.81 10.87 -15.19
CA GLU A 176 -3.99 10.91 -16.08
C GLU A 176 -4.93 12.09 -15.75
N ILE A 177 -4.89 12.59 -14.52
CA ILE A 177 -5.69 13.74 -14.07
C ILE A 177 -4.87 15.03 -13.97
N GLY A 178 -3.68 15.07 -14.59
CA GLY A 178 -2.86 16.27 -14.71
C GLY A 178 -2.06 16.67 -13.46
N ILE A 179 -1.90 15.78 -12.48
CA ILE A 179 -1.01 16.01 -11.33
C ILE A 179 0.40 15.53 -11.70
N THR A 180 1.34 16.46 -11.71
CA THR A 180 2.74 16.19 -12.09
C THR A 180 3.50 15.42 -11.00
N THR A 181 4.62 14.79 -11.39
CA THR A 181 5.52 14.15 -10.42
C THR A 181 6.07 15.15 -9.40
N HIS A 182 6.29 16.40 -9.84
CA HIS A 182 6.72 17.48 -8.98
C HIS A 182 5.70 17.76 -7.88
N GLU A 183 4.43 17.94 -8.23
CA GLU A 183 3.34 18.20 -7.26
C GLU A 183 3.16 17.04 -6.29
N MET A 184 3.23 15.79 -6.78
CA MET A 184 3.22 14.61 -5.91
C MET A 184 4.40 14.61 -4.93
N THR A 185 5.59 14.98 -5.40
CA THR A 185 6.80 15.06 -4.56
C THR A 185 6.73 16.20 -3.55
N GLN A 186 6.19 17.36 -3.93
CA GLN A 186 5.94 18.47 -3.00
C GLN A 186 4.94 18.06 -1.92
N LYS A 187 3.84 17.40 -2.30
CA LYS A 187 2.75 17.03 -1.39
C LYS A 187 3.12 15.88 -0.45
N PHE A 188 3.80 14.85 -0.96
CA PHE A 188 4.01 13.59 -0.26
C PHE A 188 5.48 13.20 -0.08
N GLY A 189 6.44 13.94 -0.65
CA GLY A 189 7.87 13.62 -0.60
C GLY A 189 8.42 13.47 0.82
N ALA A 190 7.87 14.22 1.78
CA ALA A 190 8.20 14.11 3.20
C ALA A 190 7.74 12.80 3.86
N ARG A 191 6.81 12.07 3.24
CA ARG A 191 6.17 10.84 3.72
C ARG A 191 6.74 9.57 3.08
N ILE A 192 7.75 9.71 2.23
CA ILE A 192 8.50 8.62 1.59
C ILE A 192 10.00 8.79 1.79
N PRO A 193 10.80 7.71 1.74
CA PRO A 193 12.26 7.79 1.84
C PRO A 193 12.94 8.29 0.55
N GLY A 194 12.20 8.81 -0.44
CA GLY A 194 12.71 9.18 -1.76
C GLY A 194 12.76 7.99 -2.74
N GLY A 195 13.35 8.20 -3.92
CA GLY A 195 13.39 7.20 -4.99
C GLY A 195 12.26 7.34 -6.03
N GLY A 196 12.26 6.43 -7.01
CA GLY A 196 11.20 6.35 -8.02
C GLY A 196 11.08 7.61 -8.86
N ALA A 197 9.85 8.01 -9.20
CA ALA A 197 9.61 9.22 -9.98
C ALA A 197 10.18 10.49 -9.31
N ALA A 198 10.24 10.54 -7.98
CA ALA A 198 10.82 11.68 -7.25
C ALA A 198 12.36 11.78 -7.38
N ALA A 199 13.04 10.66 -7.68
CA ALA A 199 14.48 10.62 -7.94
C ALA A 199 14.84 10.80 -9.41
N ASN A 200 13.89 10.53 -10.32
CA ASN A 200 14.02 10.76 -11.78
C ASN A 200 13.94 12.25 -12.09
N TRP A 201 14.94 12.99 -11.63
CA TRP A 201 15.13 14.39 -11.92
C TRP A 201 16.05 14.54 -13.12
N ASP A 202 15.47 14.97 -14.23
CA ASP A 202 16.22 15.48 -15.38
C ASP A 202 15.71 16.91 -15.66
N PRO A 203 16.53 17.95 -15.51
CA PRO A 203 16.13 19.33 -15.77
C PRO A 203 15.85 19.61 -17.26
N LYS A 204 16.10 18.63 -18.14
CA LYS A 204 15.81 18.65 -19.58
C LYS A 204 14.74 17.63 -19.97
N SER A 205 14.01 17.05 -19.02
CA SER A 205 13.00 16.02 -19.30
C SER A 205 11.90 16.56 -20.21
N ALA A 206 11.26 15.66 -20.97
CA ALA A 206 10.13 16.02 -21.82
C ALA A 206 8.95 16.60 -21.02
N GLU A 207 8.77 16.17 -19.75
CA GLU A 207 7.77 16.72 -18.80
C GLU A 207 8.01 18.21 -18.49
N LEU A 208 9.23 18.71 -18.70
CA LEU A 208 9.63 20.12 -18.55
C LEU A 208 9.75 20.88 -19.88
N ALA A 209 9.68 20.17 -21.01
CA ALA A 209 9.92 20.71 -22.35
C ALA A 209 8.62 21.09 -23.09
N ASP A 210 7.45 20.82 -22.51
CA ASP A 210 6.17 21.26 -23.06
C ASP A 210 6.03 22.78 -22.90
N GLU A 211 6.17 23.52 -24.00
CA GLU A 211 6.02 24.98 -24.05
C GLU A 211 4.61 25.47 -23.63
N SER A 212 3.61 24.56 -23.58
CA SER A 212 2.26 24.86 -23.11
C SER A 212 2.05 24.67 -21.60
N SER A 213 3.04 24.11 -20.90
CA SER A 213 2.96 23.89 -19.45
C SER A 213 3.24 25.17 -18.64
N GLU A 214 2.56 25.30 -17.49
CA GLU A 214 2.82 26.41 -16.57
C GLU A 214 4.27 26.37 -16.06
N PRO A 215 4.92 27.53 -15.86
CA PRO A 215 6.29 27.59 -15.35
C PRO A 215 6.44 26.85 -14.03
N THR A 216 7.38 25.90 -13.97
CA THR A 216 7.66 25.10 -12.77
C THR A 216 9.02 25.42 -12.14
N ARG A 217 9.20 25.05 -10.87
CA ARG A 217 10.47 25.13 -10.13
C ARG A 217 11.24 23.81 -10.12
N TRP A 218 10.67 22.72 -10.62
CA TRP A 218 11.29 21.38 -10.59
C TRP A 218 12.75 21.34 -11.10
N PRO A 219 13.18 22.11 -12.13
CA PRO A 219 14.59 22.16 -12.53
C PRO A 219 15.54 22.69 -11.44
N LEU A 220 15.05 23.36 -10.40
CA LEU A 220 15.85 23.97 -9.34
C LEU A 220 15.96 23.09 -8.10
N THR A 221 15.06 22.11 -7.93
CA THR A 221 14.87 21.35 -6.69
C THR A 221 15.91 20.24 -6.50
N GLY A 222 16.44 19.72 -7.61
CA GLY A 222 17.29 18.52 -7.62
C GLY A 222 16.50 17.23 -7.38
N SER A 223 17.19 16.09 -7.43
CA SER A 223 16.58 14.76 -7.20
C SER A 223 16.26 14.52 -5.71
N LEU A 224 15.06 14.00 -5.43
CA LEU A 224 14.78 13.36 -4.14
C LEU A 224 15.24 11.91 -4.18
N GLU A 225 16.56 11.71 -4.15
CA GLU A 225 17.18 10.39 -4.15
C GLU A 225 16.71 9.50 -2.99
N ILE A 226 16.96 8.20 -3.11
CA ILE A 226 16.76 7.24 -2.01
C ILE A 226 17.60 7.68 -0.81
N ASP A 227 16.94 8.00 0.29
CA ASP A 227 17.58 8.33 1.55
C ASP A 227 17.64 7.10 2.45
N CYS A 228 18.73 6.34 2.32
CA CYS A 228 18.98 5.15 3.14
C CYS A 228 18.94 5.46 4.65
N MET A 229 19.30 6.68 5.05
CA MET A 229 19.42 7.06 6.46
C MET A 229 18.06 7.30 7.11
N ALA A 230 16.99 7.54 6.34
CA ALA A 230 15.63 7.58 6.89
C ALA A 230 15.28 6.28 7.64
N CYS A 231 15.77 5.12 7.17
CA CYS A 231 15.51 3.83 7.82
C CYS A 231 16.69 3.33 8.64
N HIS A 232 17.92 3.52 8.13
CA HIS A 232 19.11 2.91 8.69
C HIS A 232 19.85 3.77 9.72
N ALA A 233 19.55 5.07 9.84
CA ALA A 233 20.14 5.86 10.91
C ALA A 233 19.73 5.31 12.28
N LYS A 234 20.70 5.25 13.19
CA LYS A 234 20.40 4.97 14.60
C LYS A 234 19.49 6.08 15.14
N SER A 235 18.51 5.72 16.01
CA SER A 235 17.61 6.69 16.62
C SER A 235 18.33 7.93 17.15
N GLY A 236 17.87 9.10 16.72
CA GLY A 236 18.41 10.41 17.08
C GLY A 236 19.49 10.98 16.14
N ALA A 237 20.04 10.17 15.23
CA ALA A 237 20.99 10.65 14.23
C ALA A 237 20.31 11.34 13.04
N TYR A 238 19.10 10.89 12.67
CA TYR A 238 18.31 11.44 11.58
C TYR A 238 17.15 12.29 12.09
N ASP A 239 16.90 13.42 11.44
CA ASP A 239 15.88 14.39 11.79
C ASP A 239 14.82 14.50 10.69
N PHE A 240 13.69 13.81 10.91
CA PHE A 240 12.56 13.81 9.98
C PHE A 240 11.86 15.16 9.87
N GLU A 241 11.87 15.98 10.92
CA GLU A 241 11.28 17.32 10.85
C GLU A 241 12.15 18.20 9.96
N ARG A 242 13.47 18.15 10.14
CA ARG A 242 14.40 18.88 9.28
C ARG A 242 14.31 18.42 7.81
N ARG A 243 14.16 17.11 7.58
CA ARG A 243 13.91 16.56 6.25
C ARG A 243 12.65 17.16 5.63
N ARG A 244 11.55 17.20 6.38
CA ARG A 244 10.27 17.76 5.92
C ARG A 244 10.41 19.24 5.58
N GLU A 245 10.94 20.05 6.49
CA GLU A 245 11.17 21.49 6.25
C GLU A 245 11.98 21.72 4.96
N THR A 246 13.01 20.90 4.74
CA THR A 246 13.86 21.01 3.54
C THR A 246 13.09 20.64 2.25
N ILE A 247 12.16 19.70 2.32
CA ILE A 247 11.27 19.33 1.19
C ILE A 247 10.19 20.38 0.97
N GLU A 248 9.62 20.96 2.03
CA GLU A 248 8.67 22.08 1.94
C GLU A 248 9.31 23.34 1.33
N ASP A 249 10.63 23.53 1.54
CA ASP A 249 11.42 24.55 0.86
C ASP A 249 11.74 24.21 -0.62
N GLU A 250 11.22 23.10 -1.13
CA GLU A 250 11.50 22.52 -2.46
C GLU A 250 13.00 22.18 -2.68
N ASN A 251 13.78 22.03 -1.60
CA ASN A 251 15.22 21.73 -1.67
C ASN A 251 15.47 20.21 -1.67
N PHE A 252 14.89 19.47 -2.62
CA PHE A 252 14.87 17.99 -2.60
C PHE A 252 16.26 17.34 -2.52
N ALA A 253 17.23 17.77 -3.34
CA ALA A 253 18.59 17.22 -3.30
C ALA A 253 19.34 17.48 -1.98
N TRP A 254 18.92 18.50 -1.21
CA TRP A 254 19.55 18.86 0.05
C TRP A 254 18.96 18.15 1.27
N ALA A 255 17.78 17.52 1.12
CA ALA A 255 17.05 16.90 2.21
C ALA A 255 17.87 15.84 2.99
N PRO A 256 18.60 14.90 2.35
CA PRO A 256 19.40 13.92 3.07
C PRO A 256 20.52 14.57 3.89
N THR A 257 21.19 15.58 3.32
CA THR A 257 22.28 16.33 3.97
C THR A 257 21.79 17.00 5.26
N ALA A 258 20.65 17.69 5.17
CA ALA A 258 20.05 18.38 6.31
C ALA A 258 19.57 17.38 7.38
N ALA A 259 18.92 16.30 6.95
CA ALA A 259 18.29 15.35 7.86
C ALA A 259 19.29 14.53 8.69
N ILE A 260 20.44 14.14 8.12
CA ILE A 260 21.50 13.43 8.87
C ILE A 260 22.44 14.39 9.62
N ARG A 261 22.16 15.71 9.58
CA ARG A 261 22.85 16.76 10.33
C ARG A 261 24.37 16.78 10.12
N ILE A 262 24.79 16.62 8.87
CA ILE A 262 26.20 16.74 8.47
C ILE A 262 26.56 18.13 7.91
N GLY A 263 25.55 18.95 7.61
CA GLY A 263 25.70 20.35 7.23
C GLY A 263 24.39 21.11 7.37
N GLU A 264 24.48 22.44 7.41
CA GLU A 264 23.34 23.34 7.39
C GLU A 264 23.02 23.76 5.96
N VAL A 265 21.74 23.70 5.58
CA VAL A 265 21.26 24.12 4.27
C VAL A 265 20.71 25.54 4.37
N SER A 266 21.23 26.43 3.52
CA SER A 266 20.80 27.82 3.39
C SER A 266 20.25 28.07 1.99
N GLY A 267 19.24 28.94 1.87
CA GLY A 267 18.48 29.13 0.62
C GLY A 267 17.25 28.23 0.55
N SER A 268 16.32 28.59 -0.35
CA SER A 268 15.03 27.91 -0.48
C SER A 268 14.54 28.08 -1.92
N VAL A 269 14.37 26.96 -2.62
CA VAL A 269 13.88 26.93 -4.00
C VAL A 269 12.45 27.44 -4.08
N SER A 270 11.61 27.16 -3.08
CA SER A 270 10.22 27.65 -3.04
C SER A 270 10.09 29.17 -3.09
N ARG A 271 11.15 29.91 -2.70
CA ARG A 271 11.22 31.38 -2.78
C ARG A 271 11.74 31.92 -4.12
N MET A 272 12.17 31.04 -5.02
CA MET A 272 12.62 31.40 -6.37
C MET A 272 11.43 31.54 -7.32
N LYS A 273 11.63 32.25 -8.42
CA LYS A 273 10.60 32.36 -9.47
C LYS A 273 10.61 31.06 -10.29
N ALA A 274 9.43 30.54 -10.63
CA ALA A 274 9.30 29.40 -11.53
C ALA A 274 9.66 29.79 -12.99
N GLY A 275 10.06 28.79 -13.79
CA GLY A 275 10.46 28.98 -15.20
C GLY A 275 11.71 29.84 -15.41
N VAL A 276 12.60 29.92 -14.42
CA VAL A 276 13.91 30.56 -14.60
C VAL A 276 14.89 29.57 -15.22
N ASP A 277 15.81 30.08 -16.03
CA ASP A 277 16.86 29.28 -16.65
C ASP A 277 17.86 28.79 -15.58
N LEU A 278 17.99 27.47 -15.46
CA LEU A 278 18.95 26.85 -14.55
C LEU A 278 20.40 27.17 -14.97
N GLU A 279 20.68 27.43 -16.24
CA GLU A 279 22.03 27.73 -16.73
C GLU A 279 22.48 29.16 -16.43
N ASP A 280 21.58 30.05 -15.98
CA ASP A 280 21.93 31.42 -15.58
C ASP A 280 22.79 31.41 -14.30
N GLU A 281 24.00 31.97 -14.37
CA GLU A 281 24.93 32.10 -13.25
C GLU A 281 24.31 32.76 -12.01
N LYS A 282 23.39 33.72 -12.20
CA LYS A 282 22.69 34.38 -11.08
C LYS A 282 21.66 33.47 -10.42
N VAL A 283 21.07 32.54 -11.16
CA VAL A 283 20.17 31.52 -10.63
C VAL A 283 20.99 30.50 -9.87
N GLN A 284 22.08 29.99 -10.46
CA GLN A 284 23.03 29.07 -9.82
C GLN A 284 23.61 29.61 -8.51
N ALA A 285 23.94 30.90 -8.46
CA ALA A 285 24.45 31.55 -7.24
C ALA A 285 23.40 31.67 -6.12
N LYS A 286 22.10 31.57 -6.44
CA LYS A 286 20.99 31.64 -5.48
C LYS A 286 20.42 30.28 -5.09
N LEU A 287 20.82 29.20 -5.78
CA LEU A 287 20.44 27.85 -5.40
C LEU A 287 20.87 27.57 -3.95
N PRO A 288 20.15 26.69 -3.23
CA PRO A 288 20.51 26.35 -1.88
C PRO A 288 21.96 25.83 -1.78
N LYS A 289 22.63 26.18 -0.70
CA LYS A 289 24.02 25.81 -0.43
C LYS A 289 24.14 25.15 0.94
N VAL A 290 25.03 24.17 1.02
CA VAL A 290 25.40 23.50 2.25
C VAL A 290 26.58 24.21 2.89
N GLN A 291 26.51 24.43 4.19
CA GLN A 291 27.66 24.67 5.05
C GLN A 291 27.92 23.38 5.84
N TYR A 292 28.94 22.62 5.47
CA TYR A 292 29.28 21.38 6.16
C TYR A 292 29.83 21.66 7.57
N ASP A 293 29.57 20.74 8.49
CA ASP A 293 30.16 20.79 9.83
C ASP A 293 31.50 20.05 9.81
N ASP A 294 32.62 20.79 9.80
CA ASP A 294 33.99 20.27 9.81
C ASP A 294 34.21 19.20 10.89
N ARG A 295 33.51 19.28 12.03
CA ARG A 295 33.64 18.33 13.14
C ARG A 295 33.09 16.93 12.80
N ARG A 296 32.33 16.80 11.72
CA ARG A 296 31.81 15.53 11.19
C ARG A 296 32.82 14.79 10.33
N PHE A 297 33.88 15.47 9.88
CA PHE A 297 34.91 14.91 9.03
C PHE A 297 36.09 14.42 9.88
N GLY A 298 36.55 13.20 9.59
CA GLY A 298 37.78 12.66 10.10
C GLY A 298 39.00 13.38 9.52
N ILE A 299 40.17 13.15 10.10
CA ILE A 299 41.44 13.72 9.61
C ILE A 299 41.75 13.25 8.18
N ASP A 300 41.23 12.08 7.78
CA ASP A 300 41.34 11.53 6.43
C ASP A 300 40.26 12.06 5.46
N GLY A 301 39.38 12.94 5.92
CA GLY A 301 38.27 13.52 5.16
C GLY A 301 37.03 12.62 5.07
N THR A 302 37.00 11.47 5.74
CA THR A 302 35.83 10.59 5.75
C THR A 302 34.78 11.07 6.77
N VAL A 303 33.51 10.72 6.56
CA VAL A 303 32.42 11.00 7.49
C VAL A 303 31.94 9.70 8.13
N PHE A 304 31.72 9.75 9.44
CA PHE A 304 31.16 8.62 10.19
C PHE A 304 29.64 8.60 10.09
N PHE A 305 29.08 7.49 9.61
CA PHE A 305 27.64 7.23 9.63
C PHE A 305 27.27 6.25 10.75
N ASP A 306 26.48 6.74 11.71
CA ASP A 306 25.92 5.94 12.79
C ASP A 306 24.64 5.22 12.33
N LEU A 307 24.82 4.10 11.63
CA LEU A 307 23.72 3.34 11.01
C LEU A 307 23.60 1.91 11.53
N VAL A 308 22.41 1.32 11.41
CA VAL A 308 22.06 -0.04 11.81
C VAL A 308 21.62 -0.87 10.60
N ARG A 309 21.99 -2.15 10.56
CA ARG A 309 21.55 -3.09 9.51
C ARG A 309 20.06 -3.39 9.60
N VAL A 310 19.54 -3.54 10.83
CA VAL A 310 18.13 -3.85 11.11
C VAL A 310 17.49 -2.56 11.63
N PRO A 311 16.61 -1.90 10.84
CA PRO A 311 15.93 -0.68 11.25
C PRO A 311 15.20 -0.81 12.59
N GLU A 312 15.11 0.31 13.31
CA GLU A 312 14.35 0.41 14.56
C GLU A 312 12.90 0.80 14.27
N ASN A 313 11.95 0.39 15.11
CA ASN A 313 10.52 0.70 14.90
C ASN A 313 10.24 2.20 14.80
N ASN A 314 11.03 3.02 15.48
CA ASN A 314 10.91 4.48 15.43
C ASN A 314 11.07 5.05 14.02
N SER A 315 11.93 4.46 13.19
CA SER A 315 12.09 4.88 11.79
C SER A 315 10.81 4.63 10.98
N CYS A 316 10.04 3.60 11.33
CA CYS A 316 8.78 3.25 10.67
C CYS A 316 7.63 4.15 11.12
N TYR A 317 7.58 4.52 12.41
CA TYR A 317 6.46 5.27 12.99
C TYR A 317 6.23 6.65 12.40
N GLN A 318 7.24 7.23 11.74
CA GLN A 318 7.07 8.51 11.04
C GLN A 318 6.01 8.43 9.94
N CYS A 319 5.95 7.30 9.22
CA CYS A 319 5.03 7.09 8.09
C CYS A 319 3.95 6.04 8.39
N HIS A 320 4.13 5.16 9.39
CA HIS A 320 3.23 4.05 9.68
C HIS A 320 2.50 4.14 11.03
N SER A 321 2.55 5.28 11.74
CA SER A 321 1.69 5.46 12.92
C SER A 321 0.22 5.61 12.54
N GLN A 322 -0.66 5.21 13.45
CA GLN A 322 -2.10 5.44 13.37
C GLN A 322 -2.69 5.86 14.70
N ARG A 323 -3.86 6.50 14.66
CA ARG A 323 -4.69 6.86 15.82
C ARG A 323 -6.13 6.50 15.57
N THR A 324 -6.81 6.06 16.61
CA THR A 324 -8.26 5.95 16.66
C THR A 324 -8.84 7.26 17.18
N VAL A 325 -9.99 7.64 16.64
CA VAL A 325 -10.73 8.85 16.99
C VAL A 325 -12.15 8.44 17.36
N SER A 326 -12.51 8.74 18.60
CA SER A 326 -13.85 8.53 19.14
C SER A 326 -14.59 9.86 19.28
N ASP A 327 -15.83 9.82 19.76
CA ASP A 327 -16.59 11.04 20.09
C ASP A 327 -15.90 11.90 21.17
N SER A 328 -14.97 11.30 21.94
CA SER A 328 -14.15 12.01 22.93
C SER A 328 -12.86 12.62 22.34
N GLY A 329 -12.64 12.48 21.04
CA GLY A 329 -11.47 12.95 20.31
C GLY A 329 -10.45 11.85 20.04
N ILE A 330 -9.20 12.25 19.80
CA ILE A 330 -8.08 11.34 19.53
C ILE A 330 -7.74 10.54 20.79
N ASP A 331 -7.72 9.21 20.68
CA ASP A 331 -7.44 8.35 21.83
C ASP A 331 -6.00 8.53 22.37
N ALA A 332 -5.89 8.45 23.71
CA ALA A 332 -4.64 8.70 24.41
C ALA A 332 -3.62 7.56 24.22
N ARG A 333 -2.40 7.91 23.79
CA ARG A 333 -1.34 6.95 23.40
C ARG A 333 -1.03 5.86 24.43
N TRP A 334 -1.02 6.21 25.72
CA TRP A 334 -0.59 5.34 26.81
C TRP A 334 -1.57 4.20 27.12
N ASN A 335 -2.81 4.28 26.62
CA ASN A 335 -3.85 3.27 26.81
C ASN A 335 -3.82 2.15 25.76
N HIS A 336 -2.90 2.21 24.78
CA HIS A 336 -2.87 1.27 23.67
C HIS A 336 -1.76 0.23 23.83
N ASP A 337 -2.17 -0.94 24.32
CA ASP A 337 -1.37 -2.17 24.39
C ASP A 337 -1.29 -2.91 23.03
N GLN A 338 -1.79 -2.29 21.95
CA GLN A 338 -2.59 -2.94 20.91
C GLN A 338 -1.89 -4.00 20.05
N ASP A 339 -0.56 -4.11 20.04
CA ASP A 339 0.15 -5.12 19.25
C ASP A 339 0.94 -6.11 20.12
N VAL A 340 0.46 -7.35 20.15
CA VAL A 340 1.06 -8.44 20.94
C VAL A 340 2.48 -8.78 20.49
N HIS A 341 2.82 -8.60 19.21
CA HIS A 341 4.14 -8.93 18.68
C HIS A 341 5.18 -7.90 19.12
N LEU A 342 4.85 -6.61 19.02
CA LEU A 342 5.73 -5.54 19.50
C LEU A 342 5.97 -5.65 21.01
N ARG A 343 4.93 -6.02 21.78
CA ARG A 343 5.06 -6.30 23.22
C ARG A 343 5.94 -7.49 23.54
N ALA A 344 5.96 -8.50 22.66
CA ALA A 344 6.87 -9.64 22.75
C ALA A 344 8.32 -9.31 22.34
N GLY A 345 8.59 -8.06 21.94
CA GLY A 345 9.92 -7.58 21.55
C GLY A 345 10.23 -7.71 20.06
N MET A 346 9.25 -8.08 19.22
CA MET A 346 9.43 -8.07 17.77
C MET A 346 9.54 -6.63 17.24
N LYS A 347 10.34 -6.46 16.19
CA LYS A 347 10.40 -5.24 15.41
C LYS A 347 9.47 -5.32 14.21
N CYS A 348 9.11 -4.18 13.63
CA CYS A 348 8.33 -4.13 12.38
C CYS A 348 8.99 -4.98 11.29
N VAL A 349 10.31 -4.85 11.16
CA VAL A 349 11.14 -5.58 10.19
C VAL A 349 11.34 -7.07 10.52
N ASP A 350 10.82 -7.58 11.63
CA ASP A 350 10.81 -9.03 11.87
C ASP A 350 9.71 -9.75 11.07
N CYS A 351 8.61 -9.05 10.80
CA CYS A 351 7.55 -9.48 9.88
C CYS A 351 7.82 -8.92 8.48
N HIS A 352 8.02 -7.61 8.39
CA HIS A 352 8.31 -6.87 7.16
C HIS A 352 9.79 -6.95 6.78
N ARG A 353 10.26 -8.16 6.46
CA ARG A 353 11.66 -8.43 6.08
C ARG A 353 11.89 -8.14 4.60
N ASN A 354 13.12 -7.77 4.26
CA ASN A 354 13.62 -7.68 2.89
C ASN A 354 15.10 -8.08 2.81
N GLY A 355 15.53 -8.41 1.59
CA GLY A 355 16.95 -8.51 1.25
C GLY A 355 17.51 -7.15 0.85
N ILE A 356 18.64 -7.17 0.13
CA ILE A 356 19.24 -5.96 -0.46
C ILE A 356 18.33 -5.30 -1.52
N ASP A 357 17.43 -6.07 -2.12
CA ASP A 357 16.40 -5.60 -3.05
C ASP A 357 15.36 -4.65 -2.44
N HIS A 358 15.29 -4.58 -1.11
CA HIS A 358 14.29 -3.80 -0.38
C HIS A 358 12.84 -4.11 -0.80
N GLN A 359 12.60 -5.31 -1.33
CA GLN A 359 11.27 -5.85 -1.53
C GLN A 359 10.76 -6.27 -0.15
N THR A 360 10.15 -5.31 0.54
CA THR A 360 9.62 -5.50 1.89
C THR A 360 8.38 -6.38 1.84
N VAL A 361 8.45 -7.52 2.51
CA VAL A 361 7.32 -8.46 2.65
C VAL A 361 6.15 -7.75 3.31
N ARG A 362 4.95 -7.90 2.74
CA ARG A 362 3.70 -7.29 3.22
C ARG A 362 2.96 -8.19 4.20
N GLY A 363 3.27 -9.49 4.22
CA GLY A 363 2.93 -10.42 5.30
C GLY A 363 1.52 -11.00 5.22
N PHE A 364 0.99 -11.23 4.02
CA PHE A 364 -0.33 -11.83 3.81
C PHE A 364 -0.26 -13.16 3.05
N GLU A 365 -1.24 -14.02 3.28
CA GLU A 365 -1.34 -15.31 2.59
C GLU A 365 -1.54 -15.11 1.08
N GLY A 366 -0.70 -15.77 0.28
CA GLY A 366 -0.73 -15.66 -1.19
C GLY A 366 0.05 -14.47 -1.76
N GLU A 367 0.85 -13.76 -0.95
CA GLU A 367 1.72 -12.70 -1.44
C GLU A 367 2.72 -13.22 -2.49
N GLN A 368 2.67 -12.64 -3.68
CA GLN A 368 3.68 -12.84 -4.73
C GLN A 368 4.89 -11.98 -4.42
N HIS A 369 6.04 -12.61 -4.17
CA HIS A 369 7.25 -11.92 -3.71
C HIS A 369 8.49 -12.45 -4.42
N PRO A 370 9.48 -11.62 -4.81
CA PRO A 370 10.70 -12.08 -5.48
C PRO A 370 11.51 -13.11 -4.68
N ALA A 371 11.45 -13.04 -3.34
CA ALA A 371 12.05 -14.03 -2.44
C ALA A 371 11.29 -15.38 -2.38
N GLY A 372 10.20 -15.53 -3.12
CA GLY A 372 9.39 -16.74 -3.23
C GLY A 372 8.89 -17.25 -1.88
N VAL A 373 9.02 -18.57 -1.68
CA VAL A 373 8.57 -19.31 -0.48
C VAL A 373 9.16 -18.78 0.84
N SER A 374 10.27 -18.03 0.83
CA SER A 374 10.78 -17.42 2.06
C SER A 374 9.84 -16.34 2.59
N ALA A 375 9.15 -15.59 1.72
CA ALA A 375 8.19 -14.57 2.11
C ALA A 375 6.89 -15.17 2.70
N THR A 376 6.45 -16.33 2.20
CA THR A 376 5.21 -16.97 2.68
C THR A 376 5.29 -17.39 4.15
N THR A 377 6.50 -17.66 4.65
CA THR A 377 6.76 -17.94 6.07
C THR A 377 6.57 -16.74 7.01
N LEU A 378 6.38 -15.54 6.47
CA LEU A 378 6.21 -14.28 7.21
C LEU A 378 4.75 -13.78 7.20
N SER A 379 3.80 -14.71 7.07
CA SER A 379 2.36 -14.49 7.29
C SER A 379 1.94 -14.96 8.68
N CYS A 380 0.71 -14.63 9.11
CA CYS A 380 0.12 -15.17 10.34
C CYS A 380 0.19 -16.71 10.34
N ARG A 381 -0.30 -17.36 9.29
CA ARG A 381 -0.20 -18.81 9.15
C ARG A 381 1.25 -19.29 9.13
N GLY A 382 2.13 -18.61 8.40
CA GLY A 382 3.52 -19.01 8.26
C GLY A 382 4.28 -19.06 9.58
N CYS A 383 4.12 -18.06 10.44
CA CYS A 383 4.77 -18.06 11.76
C CYS A 383 4.12 -19.05 12.74
N HIS A 384 2.79 -19.09 12.79
CA HIS A 384 2.04 -19.78 13.85
C HIS A 384 1.74 -21.26 13.54
N MET A 385 1.52 -21.60 12.27
CA MET A 385 1.07 -22.93 11.84
C MET A 385 2.05 -23.59 10.86
N GLY A 386 2.99 -22.81 10.30
CA GLY A 386 3.91 -23.27 9.28
C GLY A 386 3.28 -23.31 7.87
N VAL A 387 4.13 -23.57 6.88
CA VAL A 387 3.78 -23.65 5.45
C VAL A 387 4.24 -24.95 4.80
N SER A 388 4.56 -25.98 5.61
CA SER A 388 5.04 -27.27 5.10
C SER A 388 4.12 -27.93 4.07
N GLU A 389 2.80 -27.70 4.17
CA GLU A 389 1.82 -28.21 3.19
C GLU A 389 1.86 -27.47 1.85
N LEU A 390 2.24 -26.19 1.85
CA LEU A 390 2.40 -25.35 0.64
C LEU A 390 3.73 -25.63 -0.07
N ALA A 391 4.66 -26.33 0.58
CA ALA A 391 5.93 -26.77 0.00
C ALA A 391 5.78 -28.00 -0.92
N GLY A 392 4.58 -28.61 -1.00
CA GLY A 392 4.32 -29.86 -1.71
C GLY A 392 4.50 -29.82 -3.23
N ASP A 393 4.34 -28.65 -3.87
CA ASP A 393 4.46 -28.52 -5.34
C ASP A 393 5.76 -27.83 -5.79
N ALA A 394 6.49 -27.17 -4.90
CA ALA A 394 7.75 -26.50 -5.22
C ALA A 394 8.96 -27.47 -5.35
N HIS A 395 8.74 -28.77 -5.18
CA HIS A 395 9.79 -29.79 -5.07
C HIS A 395 9.48 -31.05 -5.89
N ALA A 396 9.34 -30.91 -7.21
CA ALA A 396 9.26 -32.07 -8.10
C ALA A 396 10.62 -32.77 -8.37
N HIS A 397 11.75 -32.23 -7.90
CA HIS A 397 13.06 -32.83 -8.16
C HIS A 397 13.97 -32.88 -6.91
N GLY A 398 13.81 -33.97 -6.15
CA GLY A 398 14.93 -34.70 -5.54
C GLY A 398 15.78 -33.98 -4.50
N GLN A 399 15.20 -33.66 -3.34
CA GLN A 399 15.91 -33.59 -2.05
C GLN A 399 14.90 -33.59 -0.89
N ASP A 400 14.30 -34.75 -0.65
CA ASP A 400 13.44 -35.04 0.52
C ASP A 400 14.26 -35.17 1.81
N ASP A 401 15.07 -34.15 2.16
CA ASP A 401 15.67 -34.09 3.48
C ASP A 401 14.75 -33.28 4.42
N PRO A 402 14.01 -33.96 5.33
CA PRO A 402 13.15 -33.30 6.31
C PRO A 402 13.93 -32.43 7.32
N LEU A 403 15.26 -32.53 7.34
CA LEU A 403 16.17 -31.72 8.15
C LEU A 403 16.88 -30.61 7.36
N SER A 404 16.54 -30.41 6.08
CA SER A 404 17.03 -29.24 5.35
C SER A 404 16.60 -27.95 6.04
N LEU A 405 17.46 -26.92 5.98
CA LEU A 405 17.17 -25.60 6.58
C LEU A 405 15.86 -25.00 6.07
N THR A 406 15.53 -25.24 4.80
CA THR A 406 14.27 -24.82 4.17
C THR A 406 13.07 -25.51 4.84
N GLN A 407 13.11 -26.84 5.00
CA GLN A 407 12.03 -27.58 5.65
C GLN A 407 11.89 -27.22 7.13
N ILE A 408 12.98 -26.89 7.83
CA ILE A 408 12.93 -26.37 9.20
C ILE A 408 12.28 -24.99 9.24
N ALA A 409 12.62 -24.09 8.32
CA ALA A 409 12.05 -22.74 8.24
C ALA A 409 10.55 -22.71 7.93
N PHE A 410 10.01 -23.79 7.34
CA PHE A 410 8.58 -23.96 7.05
C PHE A 410 7.75 -24.49 8.21
N ARG A 411 8.39 -24.91 9.32
CA ARG A 411 7.66 -25.40 10.50
C ARG A 411 7.02 -24.24 11.27
N ALA A 412 5.94 -24.56 11.99
CA ALA A 412 5.34 -23.66 12.96
C ALA A 412 6.36 -23.24 14.04
N GLY A 413 6.14 -22.07 14.66
CA GLY A 413 6.94 -21.61 15.79
C GLY A 413 8.05 -20.62 15.44
N ARG A 414 7.99 -20.02 14.25
CA ARG A 414 8.96 -18.99 13.84
C ARG A 414 8.98 -17.85 14.86
N LEU A 415 10.18 -17.40 15.24
CA LEU A 415 10.39 -16.36 16.27
C LEU A 415 9.71 -16.68 17.64
N GLY A 416 9.48 -17.96 17.94
CA GLY A 416 8.81 -18.36 19.18
C GLY A 416 7.29 -18.22 19.14
N SER A 417 6.68 -18.11 17.96
CA SER A 417 5.24 -17.96 17.79
C SER A 417 4.47 -19.17 18.35
N PRO A 418 3.42 -18.97 19.18
CA PRO A 418 2.64 -20.09 19.71
C PRO A 418 1.75 -20.72 18.64
N PHE A 419 1.50 -22.03 18.72
CA PHE A 419 0.53 -22.70 17.83
C PHE A 419 -0.91 -22.42 18.29
N PRO A 420 -1.77 -21.84 17.43
CA PRO A 420 -3.12 -21.45 17.83
C PRO A 420 -4.09 -22.63 17.66
N LYS A 421 -4.48 -23.24 18.78
CA LYS A 421 -5.36 -24.43 18.78
C LYS A 421 -6.80 -24.16 18.34
N HIS A 422 -7.31 -22.95 18.61
CA HIS A 422 -8.70 -22.55 18.37
C HIS A 422 -9.74 -23.59 18.84
N GLU A 423 -9.57 -24.12 20.06
CA GLU A 423 -10.42 -25.18 20.60
C GLU A 423 -11.91 -24.78 20.57
N GLY A 424 -12.73 -25.57 19.88
CA GLY A 424 -14.17 -25.34 19.75
C GLY A 424 -14.59 -24.39 18.62
N LEU A 425 -13.65 -23.85 17.83
CA LEU A 425 -13.96 -23.05 16.64
C LEU A 425 -14.14 -23.95 15.40
N PRO A 426 -15.31 -23.96 14.74
CA PRO A 426 -15.53 -24.76 13.54
C PRO A 426 -14.63 -24.34 12.36
N PRO A 427 -14.09 -25.29 11.56
CA PRO A 427 -13.17 -24.99 10.45
C PRO A 427 -13.67 -23.99 9.41
N VAL A 428 -14.99 -23.93 9.18
CA VAL A 428 -15.62 -22.98 8.25
C VAL A 428 -15.24 -21.51 8.53
N HIS A 429 -14.88 -21.16 9.76
CA HIS A 429 -14.41 -19.81 10.07
C HIS A 429 -13.11 -19.48 9.31
N PHE A 430 -12.20 -20.43 9.14
CA PHE A 430 -10.95 -20.22 8.40
C PHE A 430 -11.14 -20.22 6.88
N GLU A 431 -12.30 -20.71 6.40
CA GLU A 431 -12.69 -20.63 4.98
C GLU A 431 -13.35 -19.28 4.64
N LYS A 432 -13.80 -18.52 5.65
CA LYS A 432 -14.58 -17.28 5.47
C LYS A 432 -13.90 -16.06 6.06
N LEU A 433 -13.11 -16.22 7.11
CA LEU A 433 -12.48 -15.15 7.87
C LEU A 433 -10.95 -15.30 7.81
N SER A 434 -10.29 -14.16 7.62
CA SER A 434 -8.84 -14.05 7.83
C SER A 434 -8.50 -14.09 9.32
N CYS A 435 -7.25 -14.43 9.67
CA CYS A 435 -6.78 -14.33 11.06
C CYS A 435 -6.98 -12.90 11.62
N THR A 436 -6.78 -11.89 10.77
CA THR A 436 -6.92 -10.47 11.11
C THR A 436 -8.36 -10.06 11.41
N ALA A 437 -9.38 -10.78 10.91
CA ALA A 437 -10.78 -10.53 11.28
C ALA A 437 -11.02 -10.62 12.78
N CYS A 438 -10.45 -11.64 13.44
CA CYS A 438 -10.62 -11.83 14.87
C CYS A 438 -9.52 -11.12 15.67
N HIS A 439 -8.33 -10.98 15.11
CA HIS A 439 -7.14 -10.58 15.86
C HIS A 439 -6.61 -9.18 15.55
N SER A 440 -7.07 -8.45 14.54
CA SER A 440 -6.48 -7.14 14.19
C SER A 440 -7.46 -5.99 14.35
N GLY A 441 -6.91 -4.78 14.37
CA GLY A 441 -7.68 -3.53 14.43
C GLY A 441 -8.31 -3.25 15.79
N PRO A 442 -8.98 -2.10 15.92
CA PRO A 442 -9.81 -1.80 17.09
C PRO A 442 -10.94 -2.84 17.23
N ILE A 443 -11.45 -2.98 18.45
CA ILE A 443 -12.65 -3.78 18.70
C ILE A 443 -13.82 -3.07 18.01
N PRO A 444 -14.69 -3.78 17.27
CA PRO A 444 -15.84 -3.18 16.62
C PRO A 444 -16.80 -2.57 17.64
N ASP A 445 -17.34 -1.40 17.30
CA ASP A 445 -18.41 -0.72 18.03
C ASP A 445 -19.69 -0.70 17.15
N GLU A 446 -20.80 -0.13 17.64
CA GLU A 446 -22.04 0.04 16.87
C GLU A 446 -21.81 0.75 15.52
N LYS A 447 -20.78 1.60 15.46
CA LYS A 447 -20.35 2.32 14.26
C LYS A 447 -18.84 2.19 14.09
N ALA A 448 -18.38 2.19 12.85
CA ALA A 448 -16.96 2.32 12.53
C ALA A 448 -16.43 3.65 13.11
N ILE A 449 -15.30 3.56 13.81
CA ILE A 449 -14.67 4.70 14.47
C ILE A 449 -13.79 5.47 13.49
N GLY A 450 -13.51 6.74 13.81
CA GLY A 450 -12.57 7.54 13.05
C GLY A 450 -11.15 7.01 13.19
N MET A 451 -10.35 7.19 12.14
CA MET A 451 -8.95 6.82 12.13
C MET A 451 -8.10 7.91 11.51
N MET A 452 -6.90 8.11 12.05
CA MET A 452 -5.84 8.89 11.42
C MET A 452 -4.65 8.00 11.12
N THR A 453 -4.00 8.23 9.99
CA THR A 453 -2.77 7.53 9.56
C THR A 453 -1.67 8.55 9.30
N SER A 454 -0.41 8.16 9.42
CA SER A 454 0.69 9.11 9.17
C SER A 454 0.83 9.46 7.69
N LEU A 455 0.53 8.53 6.78
CA LEU A 455 0.56 8.78 5.34
C LEU A 455 -0.50 9.80 4.90
N ALA A 456 -1.72 9.72 5.42
CA ALA A 456 -2.78 10.65 5.06
C ALA A 456 -2.71 11.97 5.87
N HIS A 457 -2.47 11.87 7.18
CA HIS A 457 -2.62 13.01 8.09
C HIS A 457 -1.30 13.64 8.54
N GLY A 458 -0.15 12.97 8.40
CA GLY A 458 1.12 13.48 8.93
C GLY A 458 1.28 13.32 10.45
N LEU A 459 0.95 12.16 11.02
CA LEU A 459 1.05 11.97 12.49
C LEU A 459 2.49 12.04 13.05
N GLY A 460 3.50 11.90 12.19
CA GLY A 460 4.90 12.14 12.53
C GLY A 460 5.29 13.62 12.59
N GLU A 461 4.41 14.53 12.16
CA GLU A 461 4.65 15.97 12.09
C GLU A 461 4.36 16.67 13.42
N LYS A 462 5.15 17.69 13.76
CA LYS A 462 4.84 18.57 14.91
C LYS A 462 3.65 19.47 14.57
N GLY A 463 2.45 19.08 15.00
CA GLY A 463 1.24 19.87 14.81
C GLY A 463 0.18 19.63 15.88
N HIS A 464 -0.76 20.58 16.01
CA HIS A 464 -1.98 20.35 16.77
C HIS A 464 -3.00 19.62 15.88
N ARG A 465 -3.75 18.69 16.46
CA ARG A 465 -4.73 17.88 15.74
C ARG A 465 -6.05 17.81 16.50
N SER A 466 -7.16 17.92 15.77
CA SER A 466 -8.51 17.77 16.30
C SER A 466 -9.01 16.33 16.20
N GLY A 467 -8.52 15.56 15.22
CA GLY A 467 -9.04 14.23 14.88
C GLY A 467 -10.18 14.28 13.85
N LEU A 468 -10.55 15.47 13.38
CA LEU A 468 -11.62 15.70 12.40
C LEU A 468 -11.08 16.15 11.04
N GLU A 469 -9.76 16.21 10.88
CA GLU A 469 -9.13 16.63 9.64
C GLU A 469 -9.46 15.69 8.48
N LEU A 470 -9.48 16.24 7.26
CA LEU A 470 -9.52 15.42 6.06
C LEU A 470 -8.17 14.69 5.87
N PRO A 471 -8.18 13.45 5.35
CA PRO A 471 -9.37 12.73 4.90
C PRO A 471 -10.11 12.01 6.03
N SER A 472 -11.44 11.89 5.91
CA SER A 472 -12.28 11.17 6.87
C SER A 472 -12.14 9.66 6.70
N ILE A 473 -11.14 9.06 7.35
CA ILE A 473 -10.92 7.60 7.35
C ILE A 473 -11.69 6.96 8.51
N GLN A 474 -12.36 5.84 8.23
CA GLN A 474 -13.12 5.05 9.19
C GLN A 474 -12.67 3.59 9.22
N GLY A 475 -12.85 2.92 10.36
CA GLY A 475 -12.61 1.49 10.51
C GLY A 475 -13.01 0.96 11.90
N PRO A 476 -13.05 -0.35 12.11
CA PRO A 476 -12.77 -1.39 11.14
C PRO A 476 -14.00 -1.68 10.27
N VAL A 477 -13.80 -1.78 8.96
CA VAL A 477 -14.83 -2.23 8.01
C VAL A 477 -14.56 -3.70 7.66
N PHE A 478 -15.46 -4.60 8.03
CA PHE A 478 -15.31 -6.03 7.71
C PHE A 478 -15.81 -6.28 6.28
N ALA A 479 -14.87 -6.52 5.37
CA ALA A 479 -15.17 -6.75 3.96
C ALA A 479 -14.35 -7.92 3.42
N LYS A 480 -14.82 -8.55 2.35
CA LYS A 480 -14.07 -9.58 1.65
C LYS A 480 -12.83 -8.96 0.99
N ALA A 481 -11.65 -9.52 1.24
CA ALA A 481 -10.44 -9.10 0.56
C ALA A 481 -10.47 -9.55 -0.90
N ASP A 482 -10.14 -8.67 -1.82
CA ASP A 482 -10.16 -8.99 -3.26
C ASP A 482 -9.13 -10.07 -3.62
N SER A 483 -8.07 -10.20 -2.81
CA SER A 483 -6.99 -11.17 -3.03
C SER A 483 -7.37 -12.64 -2.75
N ASN A 484 -8.30 -12.90 -1.84
CA ASN A 484 -8.61 -14.28 -1.41
C ASN A 484 -10.07 -14.52 -1.00
N GLY A 485 -10.94 -13.52 -1.09
CA GLY A 485 -12.36 -13.60 -0.74
C GLY A 485 -12.66 -13.73 0.77
N LEU A 486 -11.66 -13.78 1.63
CA LEU A 486 -11.85 -13.87 3.08
C LEU A 486 -12.23 -12.51 3.66
N VAL A 487 -13.12 -12.50 4.64
CA VAL A 487 -13.45 -11.29 5.40
C VAL A 487 -12.24 -10.86 6.21
N THR A 488 -11.83 -9.60 6.06
CA THR A 488 -10.72 -8.97 6.76
C THR A 488 -11.12 -7.54 7.14
N PRO A 489 -10.58 -6.97 8.23
CA PRO A 489 -10.87 -5.59 8.57
C PRO A 489 -10.15 -4.66 7.59
N HIS A 490 -10.82 -3.61 7.18
CA HIS A 490 -10.34 -2.58 6.27
C HIS A 490 -10.48 -1.20 6.90
N ARG A 491 -9.60 -0.30 6.50
CA ARG A 491 -9.87 1.13 6.56
C ARG A 491 -10.69 1.52 5.33
N ALA A 492 -11.53 2.52 5.48
CA ALA A 492 -12.38 3.02 4.40
C ALA A 492 -12.45 4.54 4.42
N MET A 493 -12.65 5.13 3.25
CA MET A 493 -13.04 6.53 3.10
C MET A 493 -13.94 6.69 1.87
N TRP A 494 -14.66 7.81 1.79
CA TRP A 494 -15.36 8.23 0.57
C TRP A 494 -14.61 9.38 -0.08
N PRO A 495 -14.40 9.36 -1.40
CA PRO A 495 -13.73 10.45 -2.09
C PRO A 495 -14.57 11.73 -1.98
N ALA A 496 -13.87 12.87 -1.99
CA ALA A 496 -14.49 14.16 -2.25
C ALA A 496 -13.58 15.00 -3.12
N TYR A 497 -14.05 15.44 -4.28
CA TYR A 497 -13.23 16.13 -5.27
C TYR A 497 -14.10 16.88 -6.28
N TRP A 498 -13.48 17.81 -6.99
CA TRP A 498 -14.11 18.54 -8.09
C TRP A 498 -13.75 17.84 -9.40
N GLY A 499 -14.73 17.69 -10.27
CA GLY A 499 -14.60 16.90 -11.49
C GLY A 499 -15.36 17.51 -12.66
N LYS A 500 -15.23 16.86 -13.79
CA LYS A 500 -16.03 17.08 -14.99
C LYS A 500 -16.83 15.84 -15.33
N LEU A 501 -18.03 16.03 -15.86
CA LEU A 501 -18.81 14.94 -16.43
C LEU A 501 -18.48 14.81 -17.91
N VAL A 502 -18.02 13.64 -18.34
CA VAL A 502 -17.72 13.32 -19.74
C VAL A 502 -18.36 11.97 -20.04
N ASP A 503 -19.28 11.92 -21.01
CA ASP A 503 -19.99 10.70 -21.41
C ASP A 503 -20.59 9.93 -20.22
N GLY A 504 -21.26 10.65 -19.30
CA GLY A 504 -21.89 10.06 -18.11
C GLY A 504 -20.91 9.60 -17.02
N LYS A 505 -19.60 9.79 -17.21
CA LYS A 505 -18.56 9.44 -16.24
C LYS A 505 -17.97 10.67 -15.60
N VAL A 506 -17.73 10.61 -14.29
CA VAL A 506 -17.04 11.66 -13.56
C VAL A 506 -15.53 11.45 -13.62
N VAL A 507 -14.79 12.49 -14.00
CA VAL A 507 -13.33 12.52 -14.03
C VAL A 507 -12.83 13.67 -13.13
N PRO A 508 -11.92 13.42 -12.17
CA PRO A 508 -11.37 14.49 -11.32
C PRO A 508 -10.65 15.57 -12.12
N LEU A 509 -10.69 16.79 -11.60
CA LEU A 509 -9.87 17.92 -12.06
C LEU A 509 -8.62 18.08 -11.18
N PRO A 510 -7.52 18.65 -11.71
CA PRO A 510 -6.31 18.93 -10.93
C PRO A 510 -6.61 19.81 -9.70
N PRO A 511 -6.22 19.40 -8.47
CA PRO A 511 -6.59 20.12 -7.25
C PRO A 511 -6.11 21.58 -7.17
N GLU A 512 -4.92 21.91 -7.69
CA GLU A 512 -4.40 23.29 -7.66
C GLU A 512 -5.14 24.21 -8.65
N GLU A 513 -5.54 23.68 -9.81
CA GLU A 513 -6.41 24.40 -10.75
C GLU A 513 -7.79 24.64 -10.16
N VAL A 514 -8.35 23.63 -9.48
CA VAL A 514 -9.61 23.75 -8.75
C VAL A 514 -9.52 24.87 -7.72
N TYR A 515 -8.49 24.90 -6.87
CA TYR A 515 -8.33 25.99 -5.91
C TYR A 515 -8.25 27.36 -6.59
N THR A 516 -7.45 27.47 -7.65
CA THR A 516 -7.24 28.73 -8.39
C THR A 516 -8.55 29.29 -8.95
N ASN A 517 -9.39 28.42 -9.50
CA ASN A 517 -10.65 28.78 -10.16
C ASN A 517 -11.81 28.98 -9.16
N THR A 518 -11.79 28.27 -8.02
CA THR A 518 -12.90 28.29 -7.05
C THR A 518 -12.70 29.28 -5.89
N ARG A 519 -11.47 29.72 -5.58
CA ARG A 519 -11.15 30.55 -4.39
C ARG A 519 -12.02 31.81 -4.23
N ARG A 520 -12.45 32.43 -5.33
CA ARG A 520 -13.29 33.65 -5.29
C ARG A 520 -14.77 33.33 -5.03
N ALA A 521 -15.25 32.20 -5.54
CA ALA A 521 -16.61 31.73 -5.38
C ALA A 521 -16.81 31.14 -3.99
N LEU A 522 -15.95 30.20 -3.58
CA LEU A 522 -16.02 29.54 -2.27
C LEU A 522 -15.79 30.52 -1.11
N ARG A 523 -14.87 31.48 -1.28
CA ARG A 523 -14.45 32.44 -0.23
C ARG A 523 -13.94 31.79 1.06
N VAL A 524 -13.60 30.50 1.02
CA VAL A 524 -12.98 29.75 2.11
C VAL A 524 -11.55 30.22 2.30
N ARG A 525 -11.20 30.62 3.53
CA ARG A 525 -9.84 31.08 3.85
C ARG A 525 -8.96 29.98 4.37
N LYS A 526 -9.51 29.08 5.17
CA LYS A 526 -8.75 28.07 5.91
C LYS A 526 -9.38 26.69 5.80
N ASP A 527 -10.68 26.57 6.03
CA ASP A 527 -11.33 25.27 6.20
C ASP A 527 -12.74 25.25 5.60
N PHE A 528 -12.93 24.41 4.58
CA PHE A 528 -14.19 24.27 3.84
C PHE A 528 -15.31 23.73 4.72
N ILE A 529 -14.99 22.84 5.66
CA ILE A 529 -16.00 22.25 6.53
C ILE A 529 -16.50 23.30 7.52
N GLU A 530 -15.59 23.99 8.22
CA GLU A 530 -15.94 25.05 9.19
C GLU A 530 -16.64 26.23 8.51
N GLU A 531 -16.16 26.64 7.33
CA GLU A 531 -16.64 27.86 6.67
C GLU A 531 -17.86 27.67 5.78
N LEU A 532 -18.17 26.44 5.34
CA LEU A 532 -19.31 26.12 4.47
C LEU A 532 -20.19 25.01 5.04
N SER A 533 -19.64 23.80 5.21
CA SER A 533 -20.44 22.61 5.56
C SER A 533 -21.20 22.76 6.87
N GLU A 534 -20.54 23.29 7.91
CA GLU A 534 -21.13 23.50 9.24
C GLU A 534 -22.15 24.65 9.28
N LYS A 535 -22.17 25.53 8.27
CA LYS A 535 -23.17 26.60 8.15
C LYS A 535 -24.50 26.11 7.59
N GLY A 536 -24.55 24.88 7.08
CA GLY A 536 -25.76 24.22 6.59
C GLY A 536 -25.87 24.20 5.07
N ARG A 537 -26.93 23.53 4.59
CA ARG A 537 -27.10 23.18 3.17
C ARG A 537 -27.26 24.40 2.25
N GLU A 538 -27.91 25.46 2.71
CA GLU A 538 -28.14 26.68 1.91
C GLU A 538 -26.82 27.37 1.52
N GLU A 539 -25.94 27.65 2.49
CA GLU A 539 -24.64 28.27 2.20
C GLU A 539 -23.74 27.33 1.38
N PHE A 540 -23.80 26.02 1.65
CA PHE A 540 -23.07 25.03 0.88
C PHE A 540 -23.51 25.03 -0.59
N ASP A 541 -24.82 24.98 -0.87
CA ASP A 541 -25.37 24.95 -2.23
C ASP A 541 -25.00 26.22 -3.00
N GLU A 542 -25.19 27.40 -2.41
CA GLU A 542 -24.84 28.69 -3.02
C GLU A 542 -23.36 28.73 -3.42
N LYS A 543 -22.46 28.39 -2.49
CA LYS A 543 -21.02 28.53 -2.69
C LYS A 543 -20.46 27.48 -3.64
N VAL A 544 -20.95 26.24 -3.55
CA VAL A 544 -20.55 25.16 -4.45
C VAL A 544 -21.11 25.38 -5.85
N ALA A 545 -22.37 25.80 -6.02
CA ALA A 545 -22.93 26.12 -7.33
C ALA A 545 -22.16 27.26 -8.01
N GLY A 546 -21.83 28.33 -7.27
CA GLY A 546 -20.98 29.41 -7.77
C GLY A 546 -19.57 28.96 -8.14
N ALA A 547 -19.00 27.99 -7.42
CA ALA A 547 -17.69 27.42 -7.72
C ALA A 547 -17.72 26.51 -8.96
N LEU A 548 -18.76 25.70 -9.13
CA LEU A 548 -18.98 24.92 -10.36
C LEU A 548 -19.13 25.84 -11.58
N ALA A 549 -19.90 26.92 -11.45
CA ALA A 549 -20.05 27.91 -12.51
C ALA A 549 -18.73 28.60 -12.88
N ALA A 550 -17.87 28.84 -11.89
CA ALA A 550 -16.53 29.37 -12.13
C ALA A 550 -15.68 28.38 -12.93
N ILE A 551 -15.66 27.10 -12.54
CA ILE A 551 -14.93 26.03 -13.24
C ILE A 551 -15.40 25.89 -14.69
N GLU A 552 -16.70 25.74 -14.93
CA GLU A 552 -17.27 25.61 -16.29
C GLU A 552 -16.83 26.76 -17.20
N LYS A 553 -16.82 27.98 -16.64
CA LYS A 553 -16.44 29.17 -17.38
C LYS A 553 -14.94 29.27 -17.64
N THR A 554 -14.09 29.00 -16.65
CA THR A 554 -12.65 29.27 -16.75
C THR A 554 -11.85 28.10 -17.32
N MET A 555 -12.34 26.88 -17.12
CA MET A 555 -11.70 25.66 -17.60
C MET A 555 -12.38 25.09 -18.86
N GLU A 556 -13.40 25.79 -19.38
CA GLU A 556 -14.15 25.40 -20.59
C GLU A 556 -14.73 23.98 -20.50
N VAL A 557 -15.18 23.61 -19.30
CA VAL A 557 -15.80 22.31 -19.01
C VAL A 557 -17.31 22.42 -19.26
N GLU A 558 -17.88 21.49 -20.02
CA GLU A 558 -19.32 21.48 -20.33
C GLU A 558 -20.19 21.37 -19.07
N GLN A 559 -19.84 20.43 -18.18
CA GLN A 559 -20.54 20.22 -16.92
C GLN A 559 -19.53 19.89 -15.81
N ALA A 560 -19.38 20.82 -14.87
CA ALA A 560 -18.56 20.59 -13.68
C ALA A 560 -19.39 19.95 -12.57
N VAL A 561 -18.74 19.13 -11.75
CA VAL A 561 -19.38 18.45 -10.61
C VAL A 561 -18.50 18.50 -9.36
N TYR A 562 -19.14 18.38 -8.20
CA TYR A 562 -18.48 18.13 -6.93
C TYR A 562 -18.92 16.77 -6.39
N VAL A 563 -17.97 15.87 -6.17
CA VAL A 563 -18.20 14.56 -5.56
C VAL A 563 -18.00 14.70 -4.05
N SER A 564 -18.92 14.16 -3.25
CA SER A 564 -18.73 14.02 -1.81
C SER A 564 -19.76 13.05 -1.23
N THR A 565 -19.37 12.30 -0.21
CA THR A 565 -20.31 11.50 0.61
C THR A 565 -21.06 10.44 -0.23
N GLY A 566 -20.44 9.95 -1.31
CA GLY A 566 -21.07 9.01 -2.24
C GLY A 566 -22.07 9.63 -3.23
N LEU A 567 -22.13 10.96 -3.32
CA LEU A 567 -23.02 11.71 -4.20
C LEU A 567 -22.22 12.60 -5.16
N VAL A 568 -22.86 12.96 -6.28
CA VAL A 568 -22.32 13.87 -7.29
C VAL A 568 -23.24 15.06 -7.42
N PHE A 569 -22.73 16.25 -7.09
CA PHE A 569 -23.48 17.50 -7.16
C PHE A 569 -23.13 18.24 -8.45
N ALA A 570 -24.15 18.60 -9.22
CA ALA A 570 -24.06 19.50 -10.37
C ALA A 570 -24.90 20.76 -10.12
N ARG A 571 -24.72 21.81 -10.92
CA ARG A 571 -25.58 22.99 -10.87
C ARG A 571 -27.02 22.65 -11.26
N GLY A 572 -27.99 23.17 -10.51
CA GLY A 572 -29.40 23.11 -10.89
C GLY A 572 -29.80 24.22 -11.86
N ASP A 573 -31.07 24.20 -12.28
CA ASP A 573 -31.65 25.20 -13.18
C ASP A 573 -31.85 26.56 -12.50
N GLU A 574 -32.03 26.57 -11.17
CA GLU A 574 -32.13 27.78 -10.36
C GLU A 574 -30.72 28.29 -10.00
N GLU A 575 -30.55 29.62 -9.95
CA GLU A 575 -29.31 30.23 -9.47
C GLU A 575 -29.03 29.76 -8.03
N ASP A 576 -27.75 29.52 -7.71
CA ASP A 576 -27.30 29.06 -6.38
C ASP A 576 -27.86 27.70 -5.92
N SER A 577 -28.42 26.89 -6.83
CA SER A 577 -28.94 25.55 -6.53
C SER A 577 -28.02 24.42 -7.01
N LEU A 578 -28.06 23.29 -6.29
CA LEU A 578 -27.40 22.04 -6.68
C LEU A 578 -28.44 20.94 -6.91
N ILE A 579 -28.16 20.08 -7.89
CA ILE A 579 -28.87 18.82 -8.12
C ILE A 579 -27.91 17.64 -7.96
N GLU A 580 -28.45 16.49 -7.59
CA GLU A 580 -27.71 15.23 -7.56
C GLU A 580 -27.81 14.55 -8.93
N VAL A 581 -26.69 14.09 -9.46
CA VAL A 581 -26.61 13.41 -10.75
C VAL A 581 -26.08 11.99 -10.59
N GLU A 582 -26.63 11.05 -11.35
CA GLU A 582 -26.09 9.69 -11.44
C GLU A 582 -24.93 9.64 -12.43
N VAL A 583 -23.97 8.75 -12.16
CA VAL A 583 -22.79 8.53 -13.01
C VAL A 583 -22.61 7.04 -13.29
N GLU A 584 -22.07 6.72 -14.46
CA GLU A 584 -21.85 5.34 -14.87
C GLU A 584 -20.72 4.65 -14.10
N ASN A 585 -19.65 5.39 -13.77
CA ASN A 585 -18.47 4.89 -13.05
C ASN A 585 -18.64 5.04 -11.53
N ARG A 586 -19.48 4.19 -10.93
CA ARG A 586 -19.78 4.25 -9.50
C ARG A 586 -18.57 4.07 -8.59
N ASP A 587 -17.56 3.34 -9.02
CA ASP A 587 -16.30 3.14 -8.30
C ASP A 587 -15.55 4.46 -8.03
N ALA A 588 -15.76 5.49 -8.86
CA ALA A 588 -15.16 6.82 -8.69
C ALA A 588 -15.75 7.61 -7.51
N ILE A 589 -16.93 7.23 -7.01
CA ILE A 589 -17.66 7.96 -5.96
C ILE A 589 -17.90 7.11 -4.69
N GLU A 590 -17.68 5.80 -4.79
CA GLU A 590 -17.96 4.83 -3.73
C GLU A 590 -16.84 4.70 -2.68
N MET A 591 -17.06 3.79 -1.74
CA MET A 591 -16.16 3.53 -0.61
C MET A 591 -14.82 2.96 -1.08
N VAL A 592 -13.75 3.72 -0.89
CA VAL A 592 -12.37 3.27 -1.11
C VAL A 592 -11.87 2.57 0.13
N ARG A 593 -11.50 1.30 0.00
CA ARG A 593 -11.09 0.43 1.13
C ARG A 593 -9.69 -0.16 0.94
N TRP A 594 -8.97 -0.36 2.05
CA TRP A 594 -7.70 -1.09 2.07
C TRP A 594 -7.51 -1.89 3.37
N PRO A 595 -6.90 -3.08 3.32
CA PRO A 595 -6.80 -3.96 4.48
C PRO A 595 -6.03 -3.36 5.66
N MET A 596 -6.41 -3.75 6.87
CA MET A 596 -5.63 -3.52 8.09
C MET A 596 -5.19 -4.85 8.72
N ALA A 597 -3.91 -4.93 9.07
CA ALA A 597 -3.30 -6.12 9.68
C ALA A 597 -2.33 -5.75 10.81
N HIS A 598 -2.64 -4.66 11.52
CA HIS A 598 -1.85 -4.13 12.65
C HIS A 598 -2.72 -4.06 13.89
N ASN A 599 -2.11 -3.67 15.02
CA ASN A 599 -2.78 -3.66 16.32
C ASN A 599 -3.28 -5.08 16.63
N VAL A 600 -2.38 -6.05 16.51
CA VAL A 600 -2.73 -7.47 16.68
C VAL A 600 -2.97 -7.79 18.15
N ARG A 601 -4.20 -8.20 18.44
CA ARG A 601 -4.71 -8.56 19.75
C ARG A 601 -4.27 -9.97 20.16
N PRO A 602 -3.94 -10.18 21.44
CA PRO A 602 -3.70 -11.52 21.97
C PRO A 602 -4.99 -12.36 21.94
N ALA A 603 -4.86 -13.68 22.10
CA ALA A 603 -6.00 -14.62 22.05
C ALA A 603 -7.16 -14.25 22.99
N GLY A 604 -6.87 -13.75 24.19
CA GLY A 604 -7.92 -13.35 25.14
C GLY A 604 -8.71 -12.09 24.77
N TRP A 605 -8.28 -11.34 23.76
CA TRP A 605 -8.92 -10.10 23.27
C TRP A 605 -9.44 -10.24 21.83
N ALA A 606 -9.31 -11.44 21.25
CA ALA A 606 -9.80 -11.73 19.92
C ALA A 606 -11.34 -11.76 19.91
N LEU A 607 -11.94 -11.46 18.76
CA LEU A 607 -13.38 -11.61 18.60
C LEU A 607 -13.80 -13.07 18.80
N GLY A 608 -14.86 -13.28 19.57
CA GLY A 608 -15.36 -14.60 19.94
C GLY A 608 -14.66 -15.24 21.13
N ALA A 609 -13.70 -14.55 21.77
CA ALA A 609 -12.99 -15.05 22.95
C ALA A 609 -13.94 -15.29 24.14
N THR A 610 -15.06 -14.59 24.23
CA THR A 610 -16.09 -14.81 25.27
C THR A 610 -17.11 -15.89 24.90
N GLY A 611 -17.02 -16.42 23.68
CA GLY A 611 -17.85 -17.49 23.15
C GLY A 611 -18.58 -17.11 21.87
N CYS A 612 -19.18 -18.10 21.21
CA CYS A 612 -19.77 -17.93 19.88
C CYS A 612 -20.86 -16.85 19.78
N LEU A 613 -21.58 -16.54 20.87
CA LEU A 613 -22.67 -15.55 20.86
C LEU A 613 -22.18 -14.10 20.81
N GLU A 614 -20.88 -13.87 21.00
CA GLU A 614 -20.26 -12.57 20.75
C GLU A 614 -20.44 -12.13 19.28
N CYS A 615 -20.40 -13.09 18.34
CA CYS A 615 -20.61 -12.82 16.91
C CYS A 615 -21.95 -13.36 16.38
N HIS A 616 -22.43 -14.51 16.90
CA HIS A 616 -23.67 -15.16 16.46
C HIS A 616 -24.89 -14.80 17.32
N SER A 617 -24.95 -13.56 17.78
CA SER A 617 -26.18 -12.95 18.31
C SER A 617 -26.75 -11.99 17.26
N ASP A 618 -28.03 -11.64 17.41
CA ASP A 618 -28.69 -10.71 16.49
C ASP A 618 -27.95 -9.37 16.43
N ASP A 619 -27.33 -8.95 17.55
CA ASP A 619 -26.55 -7.73 17.74
C ASP A 619 -25.03 -7.91 17.53
N GLY A 620 -24.59 -9.04 16.96
CA GLY A 620 -23.16 -9.32 16.76
C GLY A 620 -22.47 -8.28 15.87
N LEU A 621 -21.62 -7.44 16.48
CA LEU A 621 -21.06 -6.22 15.86
C LEU A 621 -20.19 -6.46 14.62
N VAL A 622 -19.64 -7.67 14.43
CA VAL A 622 -18.95 -8.02 13.17
C VAL A 622 -19.89 -8.00 11.96
N PHE A 623 -21.21 -8.04 12.18
CA PHE A 623 -22.25 -8.00 11.16
C PHE A 623 -23.13 -6.74 11.26
N THR A 624 -23.49 -6.33 12.48
CA THR A 624 -24.46 -5.23 12.71
C THR A 624 -23.82 -3.85 12.82
N SER A 625 -22.51 -3.77 13.07
CA SER A 625 -21.81 -2.49 13.03
C SER A 625 -22.06 -1.80 11.70
N THR A 626 -22.05 -0.47 11.71
CA THR A 626 -22.32 0.33 10.52
C THR A 626 -21.15 1.22 10.15
N VAL A 627 -21.00 1.52 8.87
CA VAL A 627 -20.14 2.59 8.38
C VAL A 627 -21.00 3.54 7.56
N THR A 628 -20.88 4.84 7.83
CA THR A 628 -21.67 5.87 7.15
C THR A 628 -20.78 6.61 6.18
N PRO A 629 -21.21 6.81 4.91
CA PRO A 629 -20.51 7.67 3.97
C PRO A 629 -20.20 9.02 4.60
N LYS A 630 -18.94 9.45 4.55
CA LYS A 630 -18.47 10.68 5.19
C LYS A 630 -17.59 11.49 4.25
N GLY A 631 -18.06 12.68 3.92
CA GLY A 631 -17.33 13.69 3.15
C GLY A 631 -17.76 15.10 3.56
N PRO A 632 -17.21 16.14 2.93
CA PRO A 632 -17.49 17.53 3.33
C PRO A 632 -18.90 18.00 3.01
N ALA A 633 -19.64 17.39 2.10
CA ALA A 633 -21.03 17.79 1.84
C ALA A 633 -21.90 17.55 3.10
N PRO A 634 -22.71 18.54 3.54
CA PRO A 634 -23.56 18.43 4.72
C PRO A 634 -24.84 17.61 4.41
N VAL A 635 -24.64 16.34 4.06
CA VAL A 635 -25.70 15.39 3.72
C VAL A 635 -25.72 14.27 4.75
N THR A 636 -26.93 13.92 5.20
CA THR A 636 -27.16 12.74 6.03
C THR A 636 -27.19 11.51 5.12
N ALA A 637 -26.09 10.77 5.06
CA ALA A 637 -26.04 9.52 4.33
C ALA A 637 -26.59 8.35 5.15
N GLU A 638 -27.19 7.38 4.46
CA GLU A 638 -27.67 6.15 5.08
C GLU A 638 -26.48 5.28 5.54
N PRO A 639 -26.49 4.80 6.80
CA PRO A 639 -25.46 3.87 7.29
C PRO A 639 -25.51 2.53 6.55
N ILE A 640 -24.34 1.98 6.23
CA ILE A 640 -24.18 0.68 5.58
C ILE A 640 -23.75 -0.34 6.64
N ASN A 641 -24.52 -1.42 6.82
CA ASN A 641 -24.19 -2.46 7.79
C ASN A 641 -23.06 -3.39 7.28
N MET A 642 -22.24 -3.92 8.19
CA MET A 642 -21.11 -4.79 7.81
C MET A 642 -21.56 -6.08 7.12
N ALA A 643 -22.76 -6.60 7.43
CA ALA A 643 -23.32 -7.79 6.77
C ALA A 643 -23.49 -7.60 5.25
N SER A 644 -24.03 -6.46 4.82
CA SER A 644 -24.21 -6.11 3.41
C SER A 644 -22.86 -5.97 2.69
N ILE A 645 -21.87 -5.36 3.34
CA ILE A 645 -20.49 -5.23 2.82
C ILE A 645 -19.83 -6.60 2.65
N GLN A 646 -20.14 -7.57 3.52
CA GLN A 646 -19.69 -8.96 3.39
C GLN A 646 -20.46 -9.74 2.31
N GLY A 647 -21.55 -9.17 1.77
CA GLY A 647 -22.47 -9.85 0.84
C GLY A 647 -23.30 -10.93 1.53
N LEU A 648 -23.72 -10.69 2.78
CA LEU A 648 -24.58 -11.59 3.54
C LEU A 648 -26.03 -11.09 3.53
N ASP A 649 -26.96 -12.02 3.29
CA ASP A 649 -28.39 -11.77 3.43
C ASP A 649 -28.80 -11.68 4.91
N GLU A 650 -29.52 -10.62 5.27
CA GLU A 650 -29.86 -10.33 6.66
C GLU A 650 -30.85 -11.36 7.24
N ALA A 651 -31.83 -11.80 6.45
CA ALA A 651 -32.81 -12.80 6.90
C ALA A 651 -32.12 -14.13 7.21
N THR A 652 -31.26 -14.60 6.30
CA THR A 652 -30.47 -15.81 6.47
C THR A 652 -29.54 -15.72 7.70
N ARG A 653 -28.91 -14.56 7.92
CA ARG A 653 -28.06 -14.31 9.09
C ARG A 653 -28.87 -14.40 10.39
N LEU A 654 -30.03 -13.75 10.46
CA LEU A 654 -30.90 -13.76 11.64
C LEU A 654 -31.44 -15.16 11.93
N GLU A 655 -31.87 -15.91 10.92
CA GLU A 655 -32.28 -17.32 11.07
C GLU A 655 -31.13 -18.15 11.65
N TRP A 656 -29.92 -17.99 11.14
CA TRP A 656 -28.75 -18.68 11.66
C TRP A 656 -28.47 -18.33 13.13
N ASN A 657 -28.53 -17.05 13.49
CA ASN A 657 -28.33 -16.58 14.86
C ASN A 657 -29.38 -17.15 15.81
N GLN A 658 -30.66 -17.17 15.42
CA GLN A 658 -31.74 -17.74 16.22
C GLN A 658 -31.57 -19.25 16.43
N LEU A 659 -31.22 -19.99 15.36
CA LEU A 659 -30.87 -21.41 15.46
C LEU A 659 -29.70 -21.63 16.42
N PHE A 660 -28.68 -20.78 16.34
CA PHE A 660 -27.48 -20.89 17.17
C PHE A 660 -27.74 -20.52 18.63
N GLY A 661 -28.56 -19.51 18.91
CA GLY A 661 -29.04 -19.16 20.24
C GLY A 661 -29.89 -20.26 20.86
N GLY A 662 -30.77 -20.88 20.04
CA GLY A 662 -31.63 -21.99 20.42
C GLY A 662 -30.92 -23.33 20.62
N ARG A 663 -29.63 -23.45 20.28
CA ARG A 663 -28.89 -24.74 20.26
C ARG A 663 -28.92 -25.52 21.58
N LYS A 664 -28.93 -24.84 22.73
CA LYS A 664 -29.02 -25.51 24.04
C LYS A 664 -30.37 -26.19 24.22
N MET A 665 -31.44 -25.48 23.89
CA MET A 665 -32.80 -26.00 23.93
C MET A 665 -32.99 -27.12 22.92
N PHE A 666 -32.45 -26.98 21.70
CA PHE A 666 -32.44 -28.05 20.70
C PHE A 666 -31.79 -29.33 21.25
N LYS A 667 -30.58 -29.23 21.84
CA LYS A 667 -29.90 -30.38 22.46
C LYS A 667 -30.73 -31.03 23.57
N VAL A 668 -31.39 -30.23 24.42
CA VAL A 668 -32.28 -30.73 25.49
C VAL A 668 -33.49 -31.44 24.90
N LEU A 669 -34.14 -30.86 23.88
CA LEU A 669 -35.28 -31.46 23.20
C LEU A 669 -34.88 -32.77 22.52
N THR A 670 -33.78 -32.80 21.77
CA THR A 670 -33.26 -34.03 21.15
C THR A 670 -32.95 -35.10 22.20
N ALA A 671 -32.25 -34.75 23.28
CA ALA A 671 -31.95 -35.70 24.35
C ALA A 671 -33.22 -36.24 25.00
N THR A 672 -34.20 -35.38 25.28
CA THR A 672 -35.49 -35.77 25.85
C THR A 672 -36.26 -36.69 24.90
N SER A 673 -36.31 -36.36 23.60
CA SER A 673 -36.93 -37.20 22.57
C SER A 673 -36.25 -38.56 22.46
N LEU A 674 -34.92 -38.63 22.52
CA LEU A 674 -34.17 -39.88 22.50
C LEU A 674 -34.45 -40.71 23.76
N ILE A 675 -34.52 -40.10 24.93
CA ILE A 675 -34.89 -40.79 26.18
C ILE A 675 -36.30 -41.35 26.09
N LEU A 676 -37.28 -40.56 25.62
CA LEU A 676 -38.66 -41.00 25.43
C LEU A 676 -38.75 -42.15 24.42
N LEU A 677 -38.01 -42.08 23.32
CA LEU A 677 -37.93 -43.15 22.33
C LEU A 677 -37.35 -44.43 22.93
N LEU A 678 -36.24 -44.34 23.68
CA LEU A 678 -35.63 -45.49 24.37
C LEU A 678 -36.59 -46.12 25.38
N LEU A 679 -37.32 -45.31 26.15
CA LEU A 679 -38.35 -45.79 27.08
C LEU A 679 -39.51 -46.46 26.35
N ALA A 680 -39.95 -45.93 25.21
CA ALA A 680 -41.00 -46.54 24.39
C ALA A 680 -40.55 -47.90 23.81
N VAL A 681 -39.31 -47.98 23.30
CA VAL A 681 -38.72 -49.23 22.80
C VAL A 681 -38.62 -50.26 23.94
N ALA A 682 -38.06 -49.89 25.09
CA ALA A 682 -37.98 -50.77 26.25
C ALA A 682 -39.38 -51.23 26.73
N GLY A 683 -40.35 -50.31 26.76
CA GLY A 683 -41.77 -50.56 27.02
C GLY A 683 -42.39 -51.59 26.09
N SER A 684 -42.08 -51.52 24.80
CA SER A 684 -42.59 -52.45 23.78
C SER A 684 -41.94 -53.84 23.81
N CYS A 685 -40.73 -53.95 24.37
CA CYS A 685 -40.02 -55.22 24.55
C CYS A 685 -40.41 -55.96 25.85
N LEU A 686 -40.97 -55.27 26.84
CA LEU A 686 -41.40 -55.86 28.12
C LEU A 686 -42.44 -57.00 27.97
N PRO A 687 -43.49 -56.90 27.12
CA PRO A 687 -44.43 -57.99 26.88
C PRO A 687 -43.78 -59.24 26.24
N THR A 688 -42.80 -59.05 25.35
CA THR A 688 -42.09 -60.12 24.64
C THR A 688 -41.08 -60.85 25.52
N VAL A 689 -40.51 -60.16 26.50
CA VAL A 689 -39.65 -60.78 27.54
C VAL A 689 -40.51 -61.50 28.58
N ARG A 690 -41.66 -60.92 28.97
CA ARG A 690 -42.59 -61.55 29.92
C ARG A 690 -43.19 -62.85 29.37
N SER A 691 -43.54 -62.91 28.08
CA SER A 691 -44.02 -64.14 27.42
C SER A 691 -42.94 -65.19 27.16
N ARG A 692 -41.68 -64.93 27.48
CA ARG A 692 -40.57 -65.91 27.43
C ARG A 692 -40.15 -66.39 28.82
N ILE A 693 -40.63 -65.74 29.88
CA ILE A 693 -40.33 -66.06 31.29
C ILE A 693 -41.53 -66.74 31.96
N GLU A 694 -42.75 -66.45 31.52
CA GLU A 694 -43.94 -67.30 31.71
C GLU A 694 -43.92 -68.46 30.69
#